data_AF-A0A087VVZ7-F1
#
_entry.id   AF-A0A087VVZ7-F1
#
_cell.length_a   1.000
_cell.length_b   1.000
_cell.length_c   1.000
_cell.angle_alpha   90.00
_cell.angle_beta   90.00
_cell.angle_gamma   90.00
#
_symmetry.space_group_name_H-M   'P 1'
#
loop_
_entity.id
_entity.type
_entity.pdbx_description
1 polymer ?
#
loop_
_entity_poly.entity_id
_entity_poly.type
_entity_poly.pdbx_seq_one_letter_code
_entity_poly.pdbx_strand_id
1 'polypeptide(L)'
;MRLNYSLRRTLTLIVTVLGLMSSLGMAVASATDTPEESEGQQASSVIEGSTGTNDNDESDTSLLTPTPSPATTPGNALSTTPATPTDSSTSAPSPTIGETDDAEPSSTEPAEKPNKQTSHVVRFDLSDGTPPTQTTVQDGTLAGPPESNPQREGHRFNGWTYKDQVFDFRIPVREDMTLTAQWVQDTDWQLSPDHGPASGARLTINPPSSKEPRFSHLESSGDQLIGQTSNGGLYTWNGAATPTSIPAPSESRNAFHYLQAGTGDHWQAALGSDHHLYTWTVKQPSPTIPDVTRETLYTSISTDISHGWLLAVDQQGRIHTLQADETKTEKAGPRLSEQAVVTLPEQAHATLVTTAADQALAVDTNGQAWTWNMTGADAHATRISQPADTPIIQVESVGTGFVLMDTTGQASYLAGDKTAPSAIRLPDDKRPNRVSSSGNQVLITDTKGQIWAWKPNSTPTQVDGGKQSYIQALTVGSKTVALNLQGELLAWSTKQQDRPVKVVVTKEPTLDAARFDDQPMTLTRSGDAWQADAPARPAGQATVTISGKQDNQPFSKSFTYTVEEPLARAAAPSPTYTVTFDADGGSPRPGAQYVPSPYGRVQRPTTNPVRSGYLFDGWFNGRIAYDFSKPVTSNLTLTAHWTLDGQDTWQIDPDRGSQYGGQSVRITPPLNRGIKFNQTSSATNLNEEPHRGYSLAIGSDGNAYAWGSNQHGQLGDGTTSLRRAPVLVKKPDGAPADFTYVQVSAGGYHSLALGSDGYVYAWGLNSHGQLGNTNCGDQTTTPARVRDPNDPTNQYKGLTAVQVDAGALNSMALGTDGTVYTWGSQARGWNGTVFTDRQPVPVPVKDPANSSNSFRAVQISTNWSFNLAIGTDGYVYAWGYNNFGQLGNNRLDGPNSTVFYPTPTRVRDPTCPMDASCGFKAVQVSAGGWHALAVGTDGKTWAWGQGQYGQLGNNSIDNACIPVLVCSPWGNGNLNATQVIAGPNDSFAIDSAGTAWAWGWNWHGQLGDGKKTGNSPNCVPVKILSAVHISAGYEHTMAIGPDGDAQAWGDNIFGQLGNDGIFSQTSTPVPVLFNKRPVITRVRFDRSPATSLTINSDGHSATVVTPAHQPGMVTVTVDYTLENVRQMPDTSLSYLYLPAGTLLPNAGGAGMMLTLLTGVVAMCGIAAQRHHRQSRQLDTSLE
;
A
#
# COMPACT_ATOMS: atom_id res chain seq x y z
N MET A 1 -22.24 -46.44 -37.94
CA MET A 1 -22.01 -47.88 -38.21
C MET A 1 -22.03 -48.65 -36.90
N ARG A 2 -22.15 -49.99 -36.92
CA ARG A 2 -22.04 -50.86 -35.73
C ARG A 2 -20.70 -51.59 -35.75
N LEU A 3 -20.13 -51.92 -34.59
CA LEU A 3 -19.82 -53.31 -34.20
C LEU A 3 -19.38 -53.40 -32.73
N ASN A 4 -19.97 -54.36 -31.99
CA ASN A 4 -19.37 -55.31 -31.03
C ASN A 4 -18.43 -54.84 -29.88
N TYR A 5 -18.34 -55.54 -28.73
CA TYR A 5 -19.01 -56.76 -28.23
C TYR A 5 -19.30 -56.57 -26.71
N SER A 6 -20.18 -57.40 -26.12
CA SER A 6 -20.49 -57.39 -24.68
C SER A 6 -20.03 -58.69 -23.98
N LEU A 7 -19.78 -58.65 -22.64
CA LEU A 7 -20.35 -59.63 -21.68
C LEU A 7 -20.02 -59.40 -20.17
N ARG A 8 -21.09 -59.44 -19.36
CA ARG A 8 -21.25 -60.08 -18.01
C ARG A 8 -20.55 -59.56 -16.73
N ARG A 9 -21.12 -60.04 -15.60
CA ARG A 9 -20.88 -59.74 -14.18
C ARG A 9 -20.64 -61.04 -13.37
N THR A 10 -20.11 -60.90 -12.15
CA THR A 10 -20.36 -61.69 -10.91
C THR A 10 -20.12 -63.21 -10.85
N LEU A 11 -19.34 -63.67 -9.84
CA LEU A 11 -19.73 -64.54 -8.71
C LEU A 11 -18.58 -64.57 -7.62
N THR A 12 -18.58 -65.40 -6.56
CA THR A 12 -19.23 -65.17 -5.24
C THR A 12 -18.70 -66.14 -4.13
N LEU A 13 -18.55 -65.67 -2.86
CA LEU A 13 -18.21 -66.39 -1.58
C LEU A 13 -16.76 -67.01 -1.50
N ILE A 14 -15.98 -67.09 -0.39
CA ILE A 14 -16.07 -67.27 1.10
C ILE A 14 -15.87 -68.72 1.59
N VAL A 15 -14.92 -68.93 2.54
CA VAL A 15 -14.81 -69.94 3.66
C VAL A 15 -13.32 -70.11 4.08
N THR A 16 -12.81 -70.42 5.29
CA THR A 16 -13.09 -70.20 6.75
C THR A 16 -11.95 -70.85 7.58
N VAL A 17 -11.22 -70.05 8.38
CA VAL A 17 -10.57 -70.27 9.73
C VAL A 17 -9.99 -71.64 10.19
N LEU A 18 -8.73 -71.60 10.71
CA LEU A 18 -8.11 -72.43 11.78
C LEU A 18 -6.76 -71.77 12.20
N GLY A 19 -6.25 -71.75 13.45
CA GLY A 19 -6.83 -71.98 14.79
C GLY A 19 -5.77 -72.22 15.91
N LEU A 20 -6.08 -71.86 17.18
CA LEU A 20 -5.43 -72.28 18.46
C LEU A 20 -4.03 -71.66 18.77
N MET A 21 -3.55 -71.40 20.02
CA MET A 21 -4.04 -71.35 21.43
C MET A 21 -2.88 -70.72 22.31
N SER A 22 -2.92 -70.39 23.63
CA SER A 22 -3.94 -70.22 24.69
C SER A 22 -3.33 -69.65 26.01
N SER A 23 -4.05 -68.76 26.74
CA SER A 23 -4.01 -68.54 28.23
C SER A 23 -2.70 -68.03 28.90
N LEU A 24 -2.62 -67.42 30.11
CA LEU A 24 -3.55 -66.94 31.18
C LEU A 24 -3.13 -65.48 31.58
N GLY A 25 -3.88 -64.64 32.31
CA GLY A 25 -5.27 -64.68 32.82
C GLY A 25 -5.48 -63.86 34.12
N MET A 26 -6.71 -63.33 34.34
CA MET A 26 -7.26 -62.72 35.60
C MET A 26 -6.56 -61.45 36.16
N ALA A 27 -7.20 -60.47 36.82
CA ALA A 27 -8.60 -60.02 37.00
C ALA A 27 -8.51 -58.51 37.45
N VAL A 28 -9.47 -57.75 38.01
CA VAL A 28 -10.82 -57.88 38.65
C VAL A 28 -11.61 -56.58 38.33
N ALA A 29 -12.95 -56.55 38.48
CA ALA A 29 -13.74 -55.30 38.53
C ALA A 29 -14.92 -55.38 39.52
N SER A 30 -15.27 -54.25 40.16
CA SER A 30 -16.31 -54.06 41.21
C SER A 30 -16.01 -54.77 42.56
N ALA A 31 -16.44 -54.28 43.74
CA ALA A 31 -17.31 -53.14 44.10
C ALA A 31 -16.92 -52.53 45.48
N THR A 32 -17.55 -51.40 45.87
CA THR A 32 -17.84 -50.90 47.27
C THR A 32 -16.79 -51.15 48.39
N ASP A 33 -16.22 -50.15 49.08
CA ASP A 33 -16.88 -49.07 49.84
C ASP A 33 -15.94 -47.87 50.20
N THR A 34 -16.50 -46.88 50.94
CA THR A 34 -15.89 -45.66 51.55
C THR A 34 -15.27 -45.90 52.96
N PRO A 35 -14.66 -44.93 53.70
CA PRO A 35 -14.21 -43.55 53.43
C PRO A 35 -12.73 -43.29 53.92
N GLU A 36 -12.45 -42.13 54.54
CA GLU A 36 -11.24 -41.69 55.31
C GLU A 36 -10.00 -41.33 54.45
N GLU A 37 -9.52 -40.08 54.45
CA GLU A 37 -8.72 -39.36 55.48
C GLU A 37 -7.26 -39.88 55.58
N SER A 38 -6.21 -39.05 55.60
CA SER A 38 -6.10 -37.59 55.74
C SER A 38 -4.82 -37.02 55.07
N GLU A 39 -4.47 -35.78 55.46
CA GLU A 39 -3.26 -34.97 55.26
C GLU A 39 -1.92 -35.74 55.08
N GLY A 40 -0.89 -35.20 54.42
CA GLY A 40 -0.71 -33.87 53.82
C GLY A 40 0.78 -33.49 53.71
N GLN A 41 1.07 -32.21 53.45
CA GLN A 41 2.41 -31.56 53.53
C GLN A 41 3.47 -32.03 52.48
N GLN A 42 4.00 -31.14 51.63
CA GLN A 42 5.10 -30.15 51.85
C GLN A 42 6.49 -30.81 52.05
N ALA A 43 7.61 -30.23 51.59
CA ALA A 43 7.88 -29.18 50.60
C ALA A 43 9.43 -29.11 50.38
N SER A 44 9.89 -28.22 49.49
CA SER A 44 11.25 -27.64 49.52
C SER A 44 12.44 -28.57 49.14
N SER A 45 13.58 -28.10 48.64
CA SER A 45 13.96 -26.79 48.05
C SER A 45 15.42 -26.81 47.54
N VAL A 46 15.70 -26.16 46.38
CA VAL A 46 16.89 -25.27 46.13
C VAL A 46 18.29 -25.95 46.18
N ILE A 47 19.22 -25.78 45.22
CA ILE A 47 20.17 -24.67 44.96
C ILE A 47 20.75 -24.78 43.52
N GLU A 48 21.39 -23.68 43.06
CA GLU A 48 22.31 -23.47 41.93
C GLU A 48 23.43 -24.55 41.76
N GLY A 49 24.26 -24.62 40.70
CA GLY A 49 24.38 -23.88 39.43
C GLY A 49 25.85 -23.76 38.95
N SER A 50 26.09 -23.55 37.63
CA SER A 50 27.40 -23.26 36.97
C SER A 50 28.49 -24.37 37.02
N THR A 51 29.53 -24.48 36.15
CA THR A 51 29.88 -23.98 34.78
C THR A 51 31.12 -24.75 34.26
N GLY A 52 31.34 -24.84 32.94
CA GLY A 52 32.71 -24.83 32.35
C GLY A 52 33.11 -25.88 31.28
N THR A 53 33.59 -25.38 30.12
CA THR A 53 34.77 -25.82 29.31
C THR A 53 34.92 -27.27 28.77
N ASN A 54 35.53 -27.54 27.60
CA ASN A 54 35.73 -26.79 26.33
C ASN A 54 36.31 -27.74 25.23
N ASP A 55 36.58 -27.19 24.02
CA ASP A 55 37.50 -27.67 22.95
C ASP A 55 37.08 -28.81 21.98
N ASN A 56 36.98 -28.43 20.68
CA ASN A 56 37.60 -29.00 19.45
C ASN A 56 37.37 -30.49 19.03
N ASP A 57 37.52 -30.91 17.75
CA ASP A 57 38.09 -30.28 16.53
C ASP A 57 37.49 -30.86 15.20
N GLU A 58 37.79 -30.22 14.05
CA GLU A 58 37.90 -30.68 12.62
C GLU A 58 37.07 -31.88 12.02
N SER A 59 36.81 -32.06 10.70
CA SER A 59 37.32 -31.51 9.42
C SER A 59 36.25 -31.61 8.27
N ASP A 60 36.65 -31.47 6.98
CA ASP A 60 35.82 -30.98 5.85
C ASP A 60 35.85 -31.85 4.55
N THR A 61 35.08 -31.45 3.52
CA THR A 61 35.14 -31.71 2.06
C THR A 61 34.25 -32.78 1.41
N SER A 62 33.86 -32.52 0.14
CA SER A 62 32.99 -33.34 -0.74
C SER A 62 33.23 -33.02 -2.23
N LEU A 63 32.94 -33.92 -3.19
CA LEU A 63 33.21 -33.68 -4.63
C LEU A 63 32.47 -34.59 -5.64
N LEU A 64 32.31 -34.08 -6.88
CA LEU A 64 32.04 -34.74 -8.21
C LEU A 64 30.61 -34.89 -8.79
N THR A 65 30.58 -34.82 -10.14
CA THR A 65 29.48 -34.86 -11.16
C THR A 65 29.77 -36.00 -12.20
N PRO A 66 29.20 -36.19 -13.44
CA PRO A 66 28.31 -35.38 -14.31
C PRO A 66 27.24 -36.13 -15.21
N THR A 67 26.78 -35.44 -16.29
CA THR A 67 25.82 -35.66 -17.44
C THR A 67 26.03 -36.89 -18.39
N PRO A 68 25.23 -37.23 -19.48
CA PRO A 68 24.49 -36.35 -20.48
C PRO A 68 23.23 -36.84 -21.31
N SER A 69 22.56 -35.87 -22.01
CA SER A 69 21.95 -35.79 -23.41
C SER A 69 21.13 -36.96 -24.08
N PRO A 70 20.51 -36.89 -25.32
CA PRO A 70 20.50 -35.84 -26.41
C PRO A 70 19.19 -35.59 -27.31
N ALA A 71 19.21 -34.51 -28.15
CA ALA A 71 18.61 -34.27 -29.51
C ALA A 71 17.05 -34.34 -29.77
N THR A 72 16.38 -33.93 -30.90
CA THR A 72 16.70 -33.55 -32.32
C THR A 72 15.74 -32.48 -32.95
N THR A 73 16.09 -31.88 -34.11
CA THR A 73 15.33 -31.00 -35.08
C THR A 73 14.65 -31.80 -36.25
N PRO A 74 14.11 -31.25 -37.39
CA PRO A 74 13.38 -29.99 -37.76
C PRO A 74 12.05 -30.24 -38.60
N GLY A 75 11.38 -29.22 -39.20
CA GLY A 75 10.35 -29.46 -40.26
C GLY A 75 9.54 -28.26 -40.84
N ASN A 76 9.40 -28.20 -42.18
CA ASN A 76 8.89 -27.08 -43.02
C ASN A 76 7.36 -26.75 -43.02
N ALA A 77 7.07 -25.44 -43.07
CA ALA A 77 6.13 -24.66 -43.91
C ALA A 77 4.81 -25.23 -44.51
N LEU A 78 3.72 -24.45 -44.41
CA LEU A 78 2.93 -23.94 -45.56
C LEU A 78 2.00 -22.76 -45.21
N SER A 79 1.54 -22.03 -46.24
CA SER A 79 0.87 -20.71 -46.19
C SER A 79 -0.67 -20.77 -46.14
N THR A 80 -1.31 -19.73 -45.57
CA THR A 80 -2.46 -19.05 -46.21
C THR A 80 -2.76 -17.65 -45.66
N THR A 81 -2.76 -16.64 -46.54
CA THR A 81 -3.48 -15.35 -46.43
C THR A 81 -4.54 -15.30 -47.55
N PRO A 82 -5.64 -14.53 -47.43
CA PRO A 82 -5.64 -13.08 -47.75
C PRO A 82 -6.62 -12.27 -46.83
N ALA A 83 -6.95 -10.98 -47.01
CA ALA A 83 -6.73 -10.05 -48.11
C ALA A 83 -6.62 -8.57 -47.65
N THR A 84 -5.85 -7.76 -48.37
CA THR A 84 -5.90 -6.29 -48.40
C THR A 84 -6.80 -5.80 -49.55
N PRO A 85 -7.27 -4.55 -49.54
CA PRO A 85 -6.64 -3.46 -50.33
C PRO A 85 -6.70 -2.08 -49.60
N THR A 86 -6.02 -0.98 -49.93
CA THR A 86 -4.89 -0.52 -50.82
C THR A 86 -4.54 0.92 -50.34
N ASP A 87 -3.62 1.79 -50.83
CA ASP A 87 -2.57 1.90 -51.89
C ASP A 87 -1.66 3.12 -51.50
N SER A 88 -0.58 3.58 -52.16
CA SER A 88 0.27 3.14 -53.29
C SER A 88 1.59 3.95 -53.32
N SER A 89 2.63 3.43 -54.00
CA SER A 89 3.65 4.17 -54.81
C SER A 89 4.66 5.14 -54.15
N THR A 90 5.91 5.39 -54.63
CA THR A 90 6.87 4.77 -55.61
C THR A 90 8.23 5.53 -55.50
N SER A 91 9.42 5.08 -55.91
CA SER A 91 10.11 3.77 -55.89
C SER A 91 11.49 3.84 -56.62
N ALA A 92 12.58 3.31 -56.02
CA ALA A 92 13.83 2.87 -56.71
C ALA A 92 14.72 3.99 -57.36
N PRO A 93 15.98 3.73 -57.84
CA PRO A 93 16.66 2.43 -58.03
C PRO A 93 18.16 2.31 -57.60
N SER A 94 18.70 1.09 -57.72
CA SER A 94 20.15 0.72 -57.67
C SER A 94 20.81 0.71 -59.07
N PRO A 95 22.12 0.37 -59.18
CA PRO A 95 22.50 -0.82 -59.96
C PRO A 95 23.67 -1.65 -59.36
N THR A 96 24.24 -2.60 -60.12
CA THR A 96 24.97 -3.79 -59.61
C THR A 96 25.98 -4.43 -60.60
N ILE A 97 26.89 -5.29 -60.09
CA ILE A 97 27.55 -6.49 -60.72
C ILE A 97 28.82 -6.34 -61.62
N GLY A 98 29.75 -7.32 -61.47
CA GLY A 98 30.88 -7.73 -62.34
C GLY A 98 32.14 -8.11 -61.52
N GLU A 99 32.54 -9.39 -61.27
CA GLU A 99 33.14 -10.44 -62.15
C GLU A 99 34.63 -10.15 -62.56
N THR A 100 35.62 -11.08 -62.54
CA THR A 100 35.64 -12.58 -62.53
C THR A 100 36.98 -13.22 -61.98
N ASP A 101 37.00 -14.57 -61.88
CA ASP A 101 38.11 -15.57 -62.04
C ASP A 101 39.18 -15.93 -60.96
N ASP A 102 39.06 -17.18 -60.45
CA ASP A 102 40.01 -18.29 -60.20
C ASP A 102 41.52 -18.13 -59.89
N ALA A 103 41.98 -18.72 -58.75
CA ALA A 103 42.99 -19.82 -58.69
C ALA A 103 43.33 -20.33 -57.25
N GLU A 104 43.53 -21.63 -57.08
CA GLU A 104 44.21 -22.30 -55.93
C GLU A 104 45.66 -22.72 -56.35
N PRO A 105 46.63 -23.11 -55.46
CA PRO A 105 46.44 -23.87 -54.21
C PRO A 105 47.41 -23.64 -53.00
N SER A 106 47.04 -24.24 -51.85
CA SER A 106 47.89 -24.86 -50.80
C SER A 106 49.11 -24.12 -50.18
N SER A 107 49.06 -23.83 -48.86
CA SER A 107 49.69 -24.66 -47.77
C SER A 107 50.01 -23.92 -46.45
N THR A 108 49.65 -24.56 -45.33
CA THR A 108 50.21 -24.46 -43.96
C THR A 108 50.60 -23.09 -43.34
N GLU A 109 49.71 -22.54 -42.50
CA GLU A 109 49.91 -22.45 -41.03
C GLU A 109 48.54 -22.26 -40.31
N PRO A 110 48.43 -22.35 -38.96
CA PRO A 110 47.14 -22.50 -38.30
C PRO A 110 46.35 -21.18 -38.19
N ALA A 111 45.08 -21.20 -38.59
CA ALA A 111 44.15 -20.12 -38.30
C ALA A 111 43.82 -20.09 -36.79
N GLU A 112 44.00 -18.93 -36.16
CA GLU A 112 43.47 -18.68 -34.81
C GLU A 112 41.93 -18.78 -34.84
N LYS A 113 41.35 -19.25 -33.73
CA LYS A 113 39.90 -19.24 -33.57
C LYS A 113 39.42 -17.80 -33.39
N PRO A 114 38.33 -17.35 -34.05
CA PRO A 114 37.75 -16.05 -33.76
C PRO A 114 37.35 -16.00 -32.29
N ASN A 115 37.96 -15.07 -31.54
CA ASN A 115 37.76 -14.99 -30.10
C ASN A 115 36.31 -14.55 -29.82
N LYS A 116 35.62 -15.25 -28.92
CA LYS A 116 34.18 -15.05 -28.70
C LYS A 116 33.98 -13.87 -27.74
N GLN A 117 34.01 -12.65 -28.28
CA GLN A 117 33.75 -11.42 -27.53
C GLN A 117 32.47 -11.56 -26.68
N THR A 118 32.62 -11.31 -25.38
CA THR A 118 31.51 -11.24 -24.42
C THR A 118 30.84 -9.88 -24.56
N SER A 119 29.51 -9.83 -24.43
CA SER A 119 28.74 -8.59 -24.46
C SER A 119 27.77 -8.53 -23.29
N HIS A 120 27.55 -7.33 -22.77
CA HIS A 120 26.72 -7.04 -21.60
C HIS A 120 25.60 -6.07 -21.97
N VAL A 121 24.45 -6.22 -21.32
CA VAL A 121 23.29 -5.34 -21.49
C VAL A 121 23.28 -4.28 -20.39
N VAL A 122 23.25 -3.02 -20.81
CA VAL A 122 23.05 -1.85 -19.94
C VAL A 122 21.61 -1.39 -20.09
N ARG A 123 20.85 -1.39 -18.99
CA ARG A 123 19.43 -1.00 -18.93
C ARG A 123 19.30 0.35 -18.23
N PHE A 124 18.38 1.19 -18.68
CA PHE A 124 18.12 2.52 -18.15
C PHE A 124 16.69 2.58 -17.59
N ASP A 125 16.56 2.52 -16.27
CA ASP A 125 15.28 2.50 -15.54
C ASP A 125 14.93 3.91 -15.05
N LEU A 126 13.77 4.45 -15.44
CA LEU A 126 13.35 5.80 -15.07
C LEU A 126 12.70 5.90 -13.68
N SER A 127 12.42 4.78 -13.00
CA SER A 127 11.82 4.75 -11.66
C SER A 127 10.52 5.56 -11.54
N ASP A 128 9.72 5.49 -12.59
CA ASP A 128 8.38 6.07 -12.73
C ASP A 128 7.31 5.06 -13.18
N GLY A 129 7.71 3.82 -13.49
CA GLY A 129 6.85 2.76 -14.02
C GLY A 129 6.92 2.58 -15.55
N THR A 130 7.70 3.38 -16.26
CA THR A 130 8.00 3.12 -17.68
C THR A 130 8.92 1.90 -17.85
N PRO A 131 8.79 1.10 -18.92
CA PRO A 131 9.72 0.01 -19.20
C PRO A 131 11.12 0.55 -19.49
N PRO A 132 12.19 -0.02 -18.91
CA PRO A 132 13.55 0.46 -19.12
C PRO A 132 13.99 0.31 -20.58
N THR A 133 14.66 1.33 -21.12
CA THR A 133 15.39 1.18 -22.39
C THR A 133 16.68 0.41 -22.15
N GLN A 134 17.28 -0.17 -23.19
CA GLN A 134 18.54 -0.91 -23.04
C GLN A 134 19.44 -0.80 -24.27
N THR A 135 20.75 -0.90 -24.03
CA THR A 135 21.79 -1.01 -25.06
C THR A 135 22.71 -2.21 -24.75
N THR A 136 23.42 -2.70 -25.75
CA THR A 136 24.39 -3.80 -25.60
C THR A 136 25.77 -3.30 -25.96
N VAL A 137 26.73 -3.52 -25.07
CA VAL A 137 28.14 -3.13 -25.22
C VAL A 137 29.05 -4.36 -25.13
N GLN A 138 30.27 -4.27 -25.68
CA GLN A 138 31.25 -5.36 -25.53
C GLN A 138 31.92 -5.30 -24.15
N ASP A 139 32.38 -6.44 -23.65
CA ASP A 139 33.10 -6.54 -22.38
C ASP A 139 34.34 -5.64 -22.38
N GLY A 140 34.47 -4.80 -21.35
CA GLY A 140 35.54 -3.81 -21.25
C GLY A 140 35.34 -2.51 -22.06
N THR A 141 34.21 -2.33 -22.76
CA THR A 141 33.89 -1.07 -23.45
C THR A 141 33.00 -0.15 -22.62
N LEU A 142 33.00 1.15 -22.94
CA LEU A 142 32.21 2.17 -22.23
C LEU A 142 30.72 2.11 -22.61
N ALA A 143 29.85 2.38 -21.63
CA ALA A 143 28.46 2.73 -21.91
C ALA A 143 28.38 4.21 -22.35
N GLY A 144 27.63 4.51 -23.40
CA GLY A 144 27.16 5.87 -23.63
C GLY A 144 25.98 6.19 -22.70
N PRO A 145 25.86 7.43 -22.17
CA PRO A 145 24.59 7.89 -21.61
C PRO A 145 23.54 8.02 -22.74
N PRO A 146 22.23 8.02 -22.41
CA PRO A 146 21.19 8.26 -23.41
C PRO A 146 21.33 9.66 -24.03
N GLU A 147 21.01 9.81 -25.32
CA GLU A 147 21.17 11.07 -26.09
C GLU A 147 20.51 12.30 -25.45
N SER A 148 19.50 12.09 -24.61
CA SER A 148 18.89 13.13 -23.77
C SER A 148 18.74 12.66 -22.33
N ASN A 149 19.03 13.55 -21.39
CA ASN A 149 18.66 13.36 -19.98
C ASN A 149 17.13 13.17 -19.88
N PRO A 150 16.64 12.15 -19.15
CA PRO A 150 15.20 11.91 -19.05
C PRO A 150 14.49 13.07 -18.35
N GLN A 151 13.20 13.25 -18.66
CA GLN A 151 12.36 14.33 -18.14
C GLN A 151 11.19 13.77 -17.34
N ARG A 152 10.85 14.40 -16.21
CA ARG A 152 9.75 14.01 -15.32
C ARG A 152 9.07 15.26 -14.77
N GLU A 153 7.74 15.29 -14.80
CA GLU A 153 6.99 16.48 -14.38
C GLU A 153 7.24 16.81 -12.90
N GLY A 154 7.56 18.08 -12.61
CA GLY A 154 7.91 18.56 -11.27
C GLY A 154 9.21 18.02 -10.66
N HIS A 155 10.07 17.33 -11.44
CA HIS A 155 11.30 16.72 -10.94
C HIS A 155 12.48 16.97 -11.88
N ARG A 156 13.61 17.41 -11.32
CA ARG A 156 14.88 17.50 -12.05
C ARG A 156 15.63 16.17 -12.00
N PHE A 157 16.22 15.79 -13.14
CA PHE A 157 17.11 14.63 -13.25
C PHE A 157 18.47 14.93 -12.60
N ASN A 158 18.93 14.07 -11.70
CA ASN A 158 20.15 14.24 -10.91
C ASN A 158 21.24 13.18 -11.20
N GLY A 159 21.08 12.43 -12.30
CA GLY A 159 22.06 11.47 -12.79
C GLY A 159 21.64 10.00 -12.68
N TRP A 160 22.53 9.13 -13.13
CA TRP A 160 22.34 7.68 -13.16
C TRP A 160 23.06 7.00 -11.99
N THR A 161 22.46 5.98 -11.39
CA THR A 161 23.08 5.18 -10.32
C THR A 161 23.10 3.68 -10.64
N TYR A 162 24.20 3.01 -10.29
CA TYR A 162 24.30 1.55 -10.30
C TYR A 162 24.51 1.04 -8.88
N LYS A 163 23.72 0.03 -8.44
CA LYS A 163 23.80 -0.55 -7.08
C LYS A 163 23.79 0.55 -5.98
N ASP A 164 22.91 1.54 -6.15
CA ASP A 164 22.73 2.76 -5.32
C ASP A 164 23.93 3.73 -5.25
N GLN A 165 24.95 3.55 -6.10
CA GLN A 165 26.12 4.43 -6.22
C GLN A 165 26.05 5.26 -7.50
N VAL A 166 26.56 6.49 -7.49
CA VAL A 166 26.57 7.36 -8.68
C VAL A 166 27.44 6.75 -9.79
N PHE A 167 26.87 6.60 -10.99
CA PHE A 167 27.56 6.01 -12.13
C PHE A 167 28.35 7.05 -12.93
N ASP A 168 29.53 6.65 -13.38
CA ASP A 168 30.41 7.40 -14.27
C ASP A 168 30.54 6.62 -15.59
N PHE A 169 30.06 7.20 -16.67
CA PHE A 169 30.08 6.57 -18.01
C PHE A 169 31.49 6.41 -18.60
N ARG A 170 32.51 6.97 -17.95
CA ARG A 170 33.92 6.66 -18.25
C ARG A 170 34.40 5.35 -17.62
N ILE A 171 33.53 4.60 -16.92
CA ILE A 171 33.83 3.27 -16.37
C ILE A 171 33.43 2.17 -17.39
N PRO A 172 34.36 1.26 -17.76
CA PRO A 172 34.09 0.08 -18.58
C PRO A 172 33.03 -0.87 -18.01
N VAL A 173 32.12 -1.33 -18.86
CA VAL A 173 31.08 -2.32 -18.51
C VAL A 173 31.67 -3.72 -18.52
N ARG A 174 31.51 -4.44 -17.40
CA ARG A 174 32.01 -5.83 -17.21
C ARG A 174 30.95 -6.82 -16.70
N GLU A 175 29.71 -6.36 -16.52
CA GLU A 175 28.56 -7.18 -16.11
C GLU A 175 27.26 -6.57 -16.65
N ASP A 176 26.23 -7.40 -16.82
CA ASP A 176 24.85 -6.97 -17.09
C ASP A 176 24.38 -6.01 -15.98
N MET A 177 23.93 -4.81 -16.34
CA MET A 177 23.66 -3.74 -15.36
C MET A 177 22.37 -2.98 -15.65
N THR A 178 21.74 -2.49 -14.59
CA THR A 178 20.60 -1.57 -14.64
C THR A 178 21.00 -0.27 -13.96
N LEU A 179 21.08 0.79 -14.74
CA LEU A 179 21.28 2.15 -14.30
C LEU A 179 19.93 2.78 -13.98
N THR A 180 19.77 3.24 -12.75
CA THR A 180 18.52 3.80 -12.21
C THR A 180 18.58 5.32 -12.24
N ALA A 181 17.51 5.97 -12.72
CA ALA A 181 17.42 7.42 -12.80
C ALA A 181 17.15 8.06 -11.43
N GLN A 182 18.02 8.97 -11.00
CA GLN A 182 17.83 9.73 -9.76
C GLN A 182 17.06 11.02 -10.02
N TRP A 183 16.02 11.25 -9.21
CA TRP A 183 15.13 12.41 -9.31
C TRP A 183 15.17 13.24 -8.05
N VAL A 184 15.10 14.56 -8.19
CA VAL A 184 14.86 15.50 -7.08
C VAL A 184 13.67 16.36 -7.43
N GLN A 185 12.73 16.53 -6.49
CA GLN A 185 11.58 17.40 -6.70
C GLN A 185 12.05 18.85 -6.93
N ASP A 186 11.66 19.43 -8.06
CA ASP A 186 12.07 20.77 -8.46
C ASP A 186 11.04 21.77 -7.93
N THR A 187 11.16 22.09 -6.65
CA THR A 187 10.38 23.17 -6.04
C THR A 187 10.98 24.51 -6.41
N ASP A 188 10.17 25.37 -7.01
CA ASP A 188 10.43 26.80 -7.13
C ASP A 188 10.01 27.51 -5.82
N TRP A 189 10.31 28.80 -5.64
CA TRP A 189 9.84 29.60 -4.50
C TRP A 189 8.32 29.49 -4.31
N GLN A 190 7.88 29.30 -3.07
CA GLN A 190 6.46 29.13 -2.70
C GLN A 190 6.03 30.14 -1.62
N LEU A 191 4.75 30.49 -1.65
CA LEU A 191 4.05 31.23 -0.60
C LEU A 191 3.11 30.26 0.14
N SER A 192 3.15 30.24 1.47
CA SER A 192 2.30 29.38 2.29
C SER A 192 1.80 30.12 3.54
N PRO A 193 0.48 30.23 3.77
CA PRO A 193 -0.59 29.90 2.83
C PRO A 193 -0.62 30.88 1.64
N ASP A 194 -1.28 30.47 0.54
CA ASP A 194 -1.60 31.32 -0.63
C ASP A 194 -2.98 31.99 -0.53
N HIS A 195 -3.64 31.83 0.62
CA HIS A 195 -4.92 32.45 0.98
C HIS A 195 -4.98 32.74 2.49
N GLY A 196 -5.99 33.49 2.94
CA GLY A 196 -6.23 33.71 4.37
C GLY A 196 -6.93 35.03 4.71
N PRO A 197 -7.18 35.30 6.00
CA PRO A 197 -8.11 36.34 6.45
C PRO A 197 -7.62 37.77 6.17
N ALA A 198 -8.58 38.68 6.02
CA ALA A 198 -8.43 40.13 5.85
C ALA A 198 -7.47 40.90 6.80
N SER A 199 -6.99 40.27 7.88
CA SER A 199 -5.95 40.81 8.75
C SER A 199 -5.25 39.71 9.55
N GLY A 200 -3.93 39.79 9.71
CA GLY A 200 -3.17 38.95 10.64
C GLY A 200 -2.80 37.56 10.11
N ALA A 201 -2.94 37.31 8.81
CA ALA A 201 -2.38 36.12 8.18
C ALA A 201 -0.84 36.19 8.18
N ARG A 202 -0.18 35.11 8.62
CA ARG A 202 1.28 35.00 8.65
C ARG A 202 1.77 34.20 7.45
N LEU A 203 2.42 34.88 6.52
CA LEU A 203 2.93 34.32 5.28
C LEU A 203 4.31 33.71 5.52
N THR A 204 4.51 32.49 5.06
CA THR A 204 5.81 31.83 4.98
C THR A 204 6.24 31.78 3.51
N ILE A 205 7.40 32.35 3.22
CA ILE A 205 8.02 32.39 1.90
C ILE A 205 9.13 31.34 1.92
N ASN A 206 8.91 30.23 1.23
CA ASN A 206 9.82 29.08 1.18
C ASN A 206 10.75 29.20 -0.04
N PRO A 207 12.06 28.98 0.13
CA PRO A 207 12.99 28.89 -1.00
C PRO A 207 12.83 27.59 -1.80
N PRO A 208 13.36 27.54 -3.04
CA PRO A 208 13.49 26.33 -3.83
C PRO A 208 14.45 25.29 -3.19
N SER A 209 14.27 24.01 -3.52
CA SER A 209 15.11 22.92 -2.99
C SER A 209 16.59 23.08 -3.36
N SER A 210 17.50 22.82 -2.41
CA SER A 210 18.94 23.02 -2.60
C SER A 210 19.46 22.25 -3.82
N LYS A 211 20.14 22.96 -4.72
CA LYS A 211 20.60 22.43 -6.02
C LYS A 211 21.93 21.68 -5.91
N GLU A 212 22.15 20.92 -4.84
CA GLU A 212 23.43 20.22 -4.65
C GLU A 212 23.70 19.22 -5.79
N PRO A 213 24.80 19.37 -6.54
CA PRO A 213 25.15 18.48 -7.65
C PRO A 213 25.72 17.14 -7.14
N ARG A 214 25.37 16.05 -7.83
CA ARG A 214 26.02 14.74 -7.66
C ARG A 214 27.12 14.55 -8.71
N PHE A 215 28.37 14.60 -8.27
CA PHE A 215 29.54 14.36 -9.10
C PHE A 215 29.74 12.87 -9.38
N SER A 216 30.15 12.55 -10.60
CA SER A 216 30.58 11.20 -11.03
C SER A 216 32.08 11.15 -11.33
N HIS A 217 32.66 12.27 -11.77
CA HIS A 217 34.05 12.36 -12.24
C HIS A 217 34.72 13.67 -11.78
N LEU A 218 36.01 13.60 -11.48
CA LEU A 218 36.91 14.72 -11.21
C LEU A 218 38.17 14.62 -12.07
N GLU A 219 38.69 15.76 -12.54
CA GLU A 219 40.04 15.93 -13.07
C GLU A 219 40.70 17.18 -12.45
N SER A 220 42.04 17.23 -12.39
CA SER A 220 42.78 18.34 -11.76
C SER A 220 44.09 18.69 -12.46
N SER A 221 44.36 19.98 -12.59
CA SER A 221 45.53 20.56 -13.25
C SER A 221 46.18 21.61 -12.37
N GLY A 222 47.39 21.33 -11.87
CA GLY A 222 48.06 22.20 -10.89
C GLY A 222 47.22 22.37 -9.61
N ASP A 223 46.65 23.56 -9.43
CA ASP A 223 45.68 23.89 -8.37
C ASP A 223 44.22 23.99 -8.87
N GLN A 224 43.96 23.85 -10.18
CA GLN A 224 42.62 23.81 -10.79
C GLN A 224 41.98 22.43 -10.68
N LEU A 225 40.66 22.41 -10.58
CA LEU A 225 39.80 21.23 -10.56
C LEU A 225 38.62 21.45 -11.50
N ILE A 226 38.25 20.41 -12.25
CA ILE A 226 36.97 20.32 -12.96
C ILE A 226 36.23 19.06 -12.49
N GLY A 227 34.94 19.22 -12.21
CA GLY A 227 34.06 18.16 -11.73
C GLY A 227 32.86 18.01 -12.64
N GLN A 228 32.60 16.78 -13.10
CA GLN A 228 31.46 16.43 -13.94
C GLN A 228 30.40 15.72 -13.11
N THR A 229 29.14 16.08 -13.32
CA THR A 229 27.98 15.46 -12.66
C THR A 229 27.38 14.34 -13.49
N SER A 230 26.69 13.41 -12.84
CA SER A 230 26.11 12.24 -13.51
C SER A 230 24.91 12.57 -14.44
N ASN A 231 24.45 13.82 -14.44
CA ASN A 231 23.54 14.39 -15.45
C ASN A 231 24.25 15.29 -16.50
N GLY A 232 25.59 15.25 -16.58
CA GLY A 232 26.39 15.93 -17.61
C GLY A 232 26.56 17.45 -17.41
N GLY A 233 26.38 17.97 -16.20
CA GLY A 233 26.79 19.32 -15.83
C GLY A 233 28.28 19.38 -15.46
N LEU A 234 28.89 20.56 -15.56
CA LEU A 234 30.29 20.82 -15.21
C LEU A 234 30.42 21.90 -14.15
N TYR A 235 31.41 21.75 -13.27
CA TYR A 235 31.82 22.75 -12.27
C TYR A 235 33.34 22.89 -12.29
N THR A 236 33.86 24.11 -12.09
CA THR A 236 35.31 24.39 -12.00
C THR A 236 35.64 25.23 -10.76
N TRP A 237 36.81 24.99 -10.15
CA TRP A 237 37.35 25.76 -9.03
C TRP A 237 38.86 25.58 -8.92
N ASN A 238 39.53 26.50 -8.19
CA ASN A 238 40.87 26.25 -7.67
C ASN A 238 40.80 25.71 -6.23
N GLY A 239 41.82 24.99 -5.77
CA GLY A 239 41.79 24.05 -4.63
C GLY A 239 41.33 24.55 -3.24
N ALA A 240 40.97 25.83 -3.07
CA ALA A 240 40.35 26.37 -1.86
C ALA A 240 39.05 27.16 -2.07
N ALA A 241 38.57 27.31 -3.32
CA ALA A 241 37.31 27.98 -3.63
C ALA A 241 36.12 27.02 -3.72
N THR A 242 34.91 27.59 -3.71
CA THR A 242 33.65 26.87 -4.00
C THR A 242 33.57 26.48 -5.48
N PRO A 243 33.17 25.24 -5.83
CA PRO A 243 32.90 24.83 -7.21
C PRO A 243 31.89 25.76 -7.90
N THR A 244 32.27 26.32 -9.05
CA THR A 244 31.44 27.23 -9.83
C THR A 244 30.90 26.51 -11.07
N SER A 245 29.59 26.50 -11.26
CA SER A 245 28.96 25.82 -12.41
C SER A 245 29.35 26.48 -13.73
N ILE A 246 29.64 25.66 -14.74
CA ILE A 246 29.96 26.08 -16.11
C ILE A 246 28.67 25.98 -16.93
N PRO A 247 28.19 27.07 -17.55
CA PRO A 247 26.94 27.04 -18.32
C PRO A 247 27.09 26.22 -19.61
N ALA A 248 25.95 25.80 -20.16
CA ALA A 248 25.91 25.24 -21.52
C ALA A 248 26.35 26.31 -22.56
N PRO A 249 26.89 25.89 -23.72
CA PRO A 249 27.35 26.83 -24.76
C PRO A 249 26.17 27.62 -25.32
N SER A 250 26.37 28.91 -25.63
CA SER A 250 25.29 29.78 -26.14
C SER A 250 24.76 29.41 -27.54
N GLU A 251 25.47 28.54 -28.27
CA GLU A 251 25.05 28.00 -29.57
C GLU A 251 24.33 26.63 -29.45
N SER A 252 24.22 26.07 -28.24
CA SER A 252 23.66 24.74 -28.00
C SER A 252 22.12 24.70 -28.04
N ARG A 253 21.56 23.50 -28.27
CA ARG A 253 20.12 23.25 -28.31
C ARG A 253 19.58 22.89 -26.91
N ASN A 254 18.26 22.99 -26.73
CA ASN A 254 17.58 22.44 -25.55
C ASN A 254 17.98 20.97 -25.33
N ALA A 255 18.23 20.60 -24.06
CA ALA A 255 18.73 19.30 -23.60
C ALA A 255 20.23 18.98 -23.84
N PHE A 256 21.06 19.96 -24.24
CA PHE A 256 22.53 19.82 -24.24
C PHE A 256 23.08 19.41 -22.86
N HIS A 257 24.09 18.54 -22.86
CA HIS A 257 24.90 18.17 -21.68
C HIS A 257 26.33 17.82 -22.10
N TYR A 258 27.26 17.74 -21.15
CA TYR A 258 28.67 17.38 -21.41
C TYR A 258 28.94 15.89 -21.17
N LEU A 259 29.60 15.24 -22.14
CA LEU A 259 29.95 13.82 -22.12
C LEU A 259 31.29 13.55 -21.43
N GLN A 260 32.30 14.37 -21.70
CA GLN A 260 33.63 14.33 -21.09
C GLN A 260 34.15 15.76 -20.93
N ALA A 261 35.02 16.00 -19.95
CA ALA A 261 35.66 17.29 -19.75
C ALA A 261 36.94 17.16 -18.93
N GLY A 262 37.93 18.00 -19.26
CA GLY A 262 39.23 18.08 -18.62
C GLY A 262 39.74 19.52 -18.52
N THR A 263 40.84 19.71 -17.80
CA THR A 263 41.38 21.04 -17.45
C THR A 263 42.89 21.09 -17.61
N GLY A 264 43.40 22.21 -18.13
CA GLY A 264 44.80 22.64 -18.04
C GLY A 264 44.95 23.77 -17.00
N ASP A 265 46.17 24.29 -16.83
CA ASP A 265 46.48 25.28 -15.79
C ASP A 265 45.77 26.63 -16.01
N HIS A 266 45.47 26.98 -17.26
CA HIS A 266 44.91 28.28 -17.67
C HIS A 266 43.66 28.18 -18.56
N TRP A 267 43.35 27.00 -19.09
CA TRP A 267 42.28 26.75 -20.06
C TRP A 267 41.66 25.36 -19.86
N GLN A 268 40.49 25.11 -20.43
CA GLN A 268 39.68 23.91 -20.17
C GLN A 268 39.03 23.40 -21.46
N ALA A 269 38.69 22.10 -21.49
CA ALA A 269 38.09 21.41 -22.63
C ALA A 269 36.87 20.56 -22.22
N ALA A 270 35.88 20.43 -23.10
CA ALA A 270 34.79 19.48 -22.94
C ALA A 270 34.24 18.98 -24.29
N LEU A 271 33.76 17.74 -24.28
CA LEU A 271 33.00 17.12 -25.36
C LEU A 271 31.50 17.28 -25.07
N GLY A 272 30.76 17.93 -25.97
CA GLY A 272 29.31 18.08 -25.87
C GLY A 272 28.54 16.81 -26.28
N SER A 273 27.28 16.72 -25.86
CA SER A 273 26.33 15.68 -26.30
C SER A 273 25.94 15.77 -27.78
N ASP A 274 26.41 16.81 -28.46
CA ASP A 274 26.35 17.03 -29.91
C ASP A 274 27.66 16.63 -30.62
N HIS A 275 28.57 15.93 -29.92
CA HIS A 275 29.89 15.50 -30.40
C HIS A 275 30.88 16.62 -30.76
N HIS A 276 30.58 17.89 -30.45
CA HIS A 276 31.52 18.98 -30.70
C HIS A 276 32.50 19.16 -29.54
N LEU A 277 33.73 19.54 -29.89
CA LEU A 277 34.77 19.92 -28.94
C LEU A 277 34.62 21.41 -28.56
N TYR A 278 34.48 21.68 -27.27
CA TYR A 278 34.40 23.01 -26.68
C TYR A 278 35.65 23.31 -25.86
N THR A 279 36.14 24.56 -25.93
CA THR A 279 37.20 25.07 -25.04
C THR A 279 36.92 26.49 -24.56
N TRP A 280 37.55 26.85 -23.44
CA TRP A 280 37.47 28.17 -22.82
C TRP A 280 38.69 28.44 -21.91
N THR A 281 38.93 29.70 -21.56
CA THR A 281 39.88 30.04 -20.48
C THR A 281 39.17 30.08 -19.12
N VAL A 282 39.87 29.88 -18.01
CA VAL A 282 39.27 29.85 -16.65
C VAL A 282 38.55 31.16 -16.27
N LYS A 283 38.79 32.26 -17.00
CA LYS A 283 38.14 33.57 -16.83
C LYS A 283 36.97 33.85 -17.80
N GLN A 284 36.71 32.96 -18.76
CA GLN A 284 35.72 33.14 -19.82
C GLN A 284 34.33 32.65 -19.34
N PRO A 285 33.23 33.39 -19.60
CA PRO A 285 31.93 33.09 -19.00
C PRO A 285 31.17 31.92 -19.63
N SER A 286 31.60 31.41 -20.79
CA SER A 286 30.91 30.32 -21.51
C SER A 286 31.86 29.57 -22.46
N PRO A 287 31.73 28.24 -22.61
CA PRO A 287 32.48 27.44 -23.58
C PRO A 287 32.19 27.79 -25.05
N THR A 288 33.20 27.60 -25.91
CA THR A 288 33.18 27.97 -27.34
C THR A 288 33.83 26.88 -28.20
N ILE A 289 33.30 26.65 -29.41
CA ILE A 289 33.89 25.69 -30.38
C ILE A 289 35.12 26.34 -31.05
N PRO A 290 36.31 25.71 -31.03
CA PRO A 290 37.48 26.18 -31.78
C PRO A 290 37.26 26.08 -33.29
N ASP A 291 37.66 27.11 -34.06
CA ASP A 291 37.51 27.09 -35.53
C ASP A 291 38.27 25.92 -36.21
N VAL A 292 39.39 25.48 -35.62
CA VAL A 292 40.19 24.32 -36.11
C VAL A 292 39.42 23.01 -36.03
N THR A 293 38.52 22.86 -35.06
CA THR A 293 37.82 21.61 -34.74
C THR A 293 36.32 21.69 -35.00
N ARG A 294 35.88 22.71 -35.77
CA ARG A 294 34.47 23.06 -35.97
C ARG A 294 33.70 22.11 -36.88
N GLU A 295 34.38 21.51 -37.85
CA GLU A 295 33.81 20.61 -38.87
C GLU A 295 34.02 19.12 -38.52
N THR A 296 34.50 18.79 -37.31
CA THR A 296 34.84 17.42 -36.88
C THR A 296 34.05 17.03 -35.64
N LEU A 297 33.51 15.81 -35.65
CA LEU A 297 32.74 15.24 -34.55
C LEU A 297 33.58 14.19 -33.79
N TYR A 298 33.58 14.29 -32.47
CA TYR A 298 34.48 13.54 -31.58
C TYR A 298 33.71 12.57 -30.66
N THR A 299 34.42 11.53 -30.20
CA THR A 299 33.90 10.42 -29.40
C THR A 299 34.54 10.34 -28.01
N SER A 300 35.81 10.72 -27.88
CA SER A 300 36.50 10.90 -26.60
C SER A 300 37.58 11.99 -26.67
N ILE A 301 37.94 12.56 -25.52
CA ILE A 301 38.98 13.59 -25.37
C ILE A 301 39.89 13.31 -24.16
N SER A 302 41.10 13.87 -24.17
CA SER A 302 42.08 13.74 -23.08
C SER A 302 43.12 14.87 -23.11
N THR A 303 43.57 15.37 -21.96
CA THR A 303 44.43 16.57 -21.86
C THR A 303 45.75 16.30 -21.13
N ASP A 304 46.91 16.65 -21.74
CA ASP A 304 48.16 16.81 -20.97
C ASP A 304 48.19 18.19 -20.32
N ILE A 305 48.06 18.14 -19.01
CA ILE A 305 48.13 19.26 -18.06
C ILE A 305 49.45 20.01 -18.08
N SER A 306 50.56 19.32 -18.39
CA SER A 306 51.92 19.80 -18.16
C SER A 306 52.62 20.37 -19.40
N HIS A 307 52.04 20.17 -20.59
CA HIS A 307 52.65 20.56 -21.88
C HIS A 307 51.63 21.15 -22.90
N GLY A 308 50.40 21.46 -22.46
CA GLY A 308 49.39 22.12 -23.28
C GLY A 308 48.78 21.26 -24.40
N TRP A 309 48.80 19.93 -24.25
CA TRP A 309 48.28 18.99 -25.25
C TRP A 309 46.82 18.61 -25.02
N LEU A 310 46.12 18.38 -26.12
CA LEU A 310 44.77 17.84 -26.19
C LEU A 310 44.73 16.76 -27.27
N LEU A 311 44.39 15.53 -26.87
CA LEU A 311 44.01 14.47 -27.78
C LEU A 311 42.50 14.43 -27.91
N ALA A 312 42.01 14.30 -29.14
CA ALA A 312 40.59 14.07 -29.40
C ALA A 312 40.43 12.96 -30.45
N VAL A 313 39.59 11.97 -30.16
CA VAL A 313 39.29 10.86 -31.07
C VAL A 313 38.04 11.19 -31.86
N ASP A 314 38.09 11.13 -33.19
CA ASP A 314 36.94 11.42 -34.03
C ASP A 314 35.95 10.23 -34.16
N GLN A 315 34.84 10.43 -34.86
CA GLN A 315 33.87 9.35 -35.18
C GLN A 315 34.42 8.28 -36.16
N GLN A 316 35.65 8.42 -36.66
CA GLN A 316 36.35 7.42 -37.48
C GLN A 316 37.47 6.72 -36.69
N GLY A 317 37.64 7.00 -35.39
CA GLY A 317 38.69 6.43 -34.54
C GLY A 317 40.11 6.99 -34.81
N ARG A 318 40.21 8.11 -35.54
CA ARG A 318 41.47 8.85 -35.77
C ARG A 318 41.74 9.78 -34.60
N ILE A 319 43.02 9.98 -34.29
CA ILE A 319 43.48 10.73 -33.11
C ILE A 319 44.03 12.07 -33.57
N HIS A 320 43.31 13.15 -33.29
CA HIS A 320 43.76 14.52 -33.52
C HIS A 320 44.65 14.96 -32.37
N THR A 321 45.87 15.41 -32.66
CA THR A 321 46.79 15.99 -31.67
C THR A 321 46.76 17.51 -31.78
N LEU A 322 46.26 18.17 -30.73
CA LEU A 322 46.02 19.60 -30.67
C LEU A 322 46.91 20.21 -29.59
N GLN A 323 47.61 21.31 -29.88
CA GLN A 323 48.44 22.04 -28.91
C GLN A 323 47.92 23.46 -28.71
N ALA A 324 47.84 23.90 -27.45
CA ALA A 324 47.41 25.24 -27.05
C ALA A 324 48.57 26.25 -27.04
N ASP A 325 48.37 27.42 -27.63
CA ASP A 325 49.28 28.58 -27.51
C ASP A 325 49.04 29.32 -26.18
N GLU A 326 49.71 28.85 -25.13
CA GLU A 326 49.58 29.39 -23.76
C GLU A 326 50.19 30.79 -23.57
N THR A 327 50.82 31.37 -24.61
CA THR A 327 51.56 32.63 -24.50
C THR A 327 50.71 33.90 -24.62
N LYS A 328 49.38 33.79 -24.84
CA LYS A 328 48.50 34.92 -25.21
C LYS A 328 47.22 34.99 -24.36
N THR A 329 46.82 36.20 -23.97
CA THR A 329 45.98 36.42 -22.78
C THR A 329 44.47 36.61 -23.02
N GLU A 330 43.70 35.83 -22.26
CA GLU A 330 42.47 36.22 -21.53
C GLU A 330 41.20 36.67 -22.27
N LYS A 331 41.15 36.80 -23.61
CA LYS A 331 39.92 37.33 -24.29
C LYS A 331 39.36 36.62 -25.53
N ALA A 332 39.98 35.56 -26.03
CA ALA A 332 39.58 34.95 -27.32
C ALA A 332 39.53 33.40 -27.31
N GLY A 333 39.35 32.78 -26.14
CA GLY A 333 39.56 31.34 -25.97
C GLY A 333 41.05 30.93 -26.07
N PRO A 334 41.39 29.66 -25.78
CA PRO A 334 42.70 29.12 -26.08
C PRO A 334 42.86 28.94 -27.59
N ARG A 335 44.00 29.38 -28.15
CA ARG A 335 44.31 29.12 -29.56
C ARG A 335 44.90 27.72 -29.69
N LEU A 336 44.07 26.77 -30.09
CA LEU A 336 44.52 25.45 -30.50
C LEU A 336 45.17 25.49 -31.89
N SER A 337 46.09 24.55 -32.10
CA SER A 337 46.73 24.25 -33.38
C SER A 337 46.80 22.73 -33.53
N GLU A 338 46.32 22.20 -34.66
CA GLU A 338 46.47 20.78 -34.99
C GLU A 338 47.90 20.51 -35.44
N GLN A 339 48.56 19.56 -34.79
CA GLN A 339 49.96 19.20 -35.04
C GLN A 339 50.06 17.92 -35.87
N ALA A 340 49.20 16.93 -35.61
CA ALA A 340 49.06 15.72 -36.41
C ALA A 340 47.65 15.11 -36.29
N VAL A 341 47.29 14.29 -37.28
CA VAL A 341 46.17 13.35 -37.19
C VAL A 341 46.74 11.94 -37.34
N VAL A 342 46.69 11.15 -36.28
CA VAL A 342 47.28 9.82 -36.20
C VAL A 342 46.20 8.75 -36.32
N THR A 343 46.40 7.81 -37.25
CA THR A 343 45.61 6.57 -37.35
C THR A 343 46.45 5.44 -36.80
N LEU A 344 45.84 4.53 -36.02
CA LEU A 344 46.57 3.36 -35.52
C LEU A 344 46.88 2.38 -36.68
N PRO A 345 47.94 1.56 -36.56
CA PRO A 345 48.20 0.47 -37.49
C PRO A 345 47.03 -0.50 -37.63
N GLU A 346 47.06 -1.33 -38.68
CA GLU A 346 46.06 -2.39 -38.91
C GLU A 346 44.60 -1.90 -39.06
N GLN A 347 44.39 -0.59 -39.24
CA GLN A 347 43.08 0.09 -39.22
C GLN A 347 42.33 -0.03 -37.87
N ALA A 348 43.07 -0.21 -36.77
CA ALA A 348 42.48 -0.21 -35.43
C ALA A 348 41.87 1.17 -35.09
N HIS A 349 40.65 1.19 -34.56
CA HIS A 349 39.98 2.42 -34.13
C HIS A 349 40.33 2.71 -32.67
N ALA A 350 40.84 3.92 -32.38
CA ALA A 350 41.08 4.35 -31.00
C ALA A 350 39.76 4.52 -30.22
N THR A 351 39.82 4.33 -28.90
CA THR A 351 38.68 4.51 -27.98
C THR A 351 39.06 5.36 -26.76
N LEU A 352 40.19 5.04 -26.13
CA LEU A 352 40.81 5.81 -25.07
C LEU A 352 42.12 6.42 -25.55
N VAL A 353 42.45 7.61 -25.07
CA VAL A 353 43.69 8.32 -25.36
C VAL A 353 44.21 9.03 -24.11
N THR A 354 45.52 9.15 -23.96
CA THR A 354 46.18 9.88 -22.87
C THR A 354 47.61 10.28 -23.27
N THR A 355 48.24 11.13 -22.46
CA THR A 355 49.48 11.85 -22.79
C THR A 355 50.34 12.04 -21.54
N ALA A 356 51.63 11.82 -21.68
CA ALA A 356 52.63 12.03 -20.64
C ALA A 356 53.89 12.65 -21.26
N ALA A 357 54.02 13.97 -21.09
CA ALA A 357 55.06 14.77 -21.76
C ALA A 357 54.94 14.66 -23.29
N ASP A 358 56.06 14.45 -24.01
CA ASP A 358 56.06 14.36 -25.47
C ASP A 358 55.50 13.03 -26.01
N GLN A 359 55.01 12.12 -25.15
CA GLN A 359 54.42 10.85 -25.57
C GLN A 359 52.91 10.80 -25.42
N ALA A 360 52.27 10.17 -26.40
CA ALA A 360 50.86 9.81 -26.37
C ALA A 360 50.68 8.29 -26.35
N LEU A 361 49.62 7.85 -25.67
CA LEU A 361 49.17 6.46 -25.64
C LEU A 361 47.69 6.40 -26.00
N ALA A 362 47.34 5.44 -26.86
CA ALA A 362 45.97 5.15 -27.25
C ALA A 362 45.63 3.69 -26.96
N VAL A 363 44.35 3.40 -26.73
CA VAL A 363 43.81 2.04 -26.64
C VAL A 363 42.75 1.86 -27.71
N ASP A 364 42.84 0.78 -28.48
CA ASP A 364 41.89 0.47 -29.55
C ASP A 364 40.62 -0.26 -29.06
N THR A 365 39.68 -0.51 -29.97
CA THR A 365 38.42 -1.25 -29.73
C THR A 365 38.62 -2.70 -29.26
N ASN A 366 39.82 -3.26 -29.37
CA ASN A 366 40.18 -4.60 -28.87
C ASN A 366 40.97 -4.52 -27.55
N GLY A 367 41.08 -3.34 -26.93
CA GLY A 367 41.84 -3.13 -25.70
C GLY A 367 43.35 -3.24 -25.88
N GLN A 368 43.88 -3.04 -27.10
CA GLN A 368 45.32 -3.06 -27.34
C GLN A 368 45.88 -1.64 -27.23
N ALA A 369 47.00 -1.50 -26.52
CA ALA A 369 47.63 -0.21 -26.27
C ALA A 369 48.79 0.09 -27.24
N TRP A 370 48.81 1.32 -27.74
CA TRP A 370 49.72 1.83 -28.75
C TRP A 370 50.34 3.15 -28.29
N THR A 371 51.65 3.36 -28.49
CA THR A 371 52.38 4.56 -28.05
C THR A 371 53.15 5.23 -29.19
N TRP A 372 53.26 6.56 -29.18
CA TRP A 372 54.09 7.35 -30.11
C TRP A 372 54.63 8.62 -29.46
N ASN A 373 55.67 9.19 -30.07
CA ASN A 373 56.14 10.54 -29.76
C ASN A 373 55.29 11.55 -30.56
N MET A 374 54.72 12.55 -29.89
CA MET A 374 53.94 13.64 -30.49
C MET A 374 54.83 14.68 -31.19
N THR A 375 56.14 14.67 -30.93
CA THR A 375 57.12 15.63 -31.48
C THR A 375 58.04 14.96 -32.50
N GLY A 376 57.79 15.20 -33.79
CA GLY A 376 58.56 14.66 -34.90
C GLY A 376 57.81 14.68 -36.22
N ALA A 377 58.52 14.46 -37.33
CA ALA A 377 57.90 14.42 -38.67
C ALA A 377 57.17 13.10 -38.96
N ASP A 378 57.58 12.00 -38.31
CA ASP A 378 57.13 10.62 -38.59
C ASP A 378 56.47 10.01 -37.33
N ALA A 379 55.29 10.51 -36.96
CA ALA A 379 54.55 10.11 -35.76
C ALA A 379 53.87 8.73 -35.91
N HIS A 380 54.66 7.66 -35.83
CA HIS A 380 54.16 6.27 -35.97
C HIS A 380 53.84 5.61 -34.62
N ALA A 381 52.57 5.20 -34.45
CA ALA A 381 52.11 4.44 -33.29
C ALA A 381 52.65 2.99 -33.27
N THR A 382 53.25 2.63 -32.14
CA THR A 382 53.89 1.33 -31.89
C THR A 382 53.14 0.58 -30.79
N ARG A 383 52.78 -0.68 -31.03
CA ARG A 383 52.06 -1.51 -30.05
C ARG A 383 52.95 -1.84 -28.84
N ILE A 384 52.40 -1.76 -27.63
CA ILE A 384 53.12 -2.17 -26.41
C ILE A 384 53.04 -3.69 -26.20
N SER A 385 53.97 -4.22 -25.40
CA SER A 385 53.94 -5.62 -24.97
C SER A 385 52.86 -5.84 -23.92
N GLN A 386 51.82 -6.60 -24.28
CA GLN A 386 50.70 -6.96 -23.42
C GLN A 386 50.33 -8.45 -23.61
N PRO A 387 49.75 -9.12 -22.60
CA PRO A 387 49.15 -10.44 -22.78
C PRO A 387 47.95 -10.39 -23.75
N ALA A 388 47.72 -11.48 -24.48
CA ALA A 388 46.66 -11.55 -25.49
C ALA A 388 45.24 -11.50 -24.91
N ASP A 389 45.03 -12.07 -23.71
CA ASP A 389 43.71 -12.23 -23.08
C ASP A 389 43.38 -11.15 -22.03
N THR A 390 44.19 -10.07 -21.93
CA THR A 390 44.00 -9.00 -20.94
C THR A 390 43.91 -7.62 -21.61
N PRO A 391 42.78 -7.29 -22.27
CA PRO A 391 42.56 -5.98 -22.85
C PRO A 391 42.64 -4.85 -21.80
N ILE A 392 43.27 -3.74 -22.18
CA ILE A 392 43.37 -2.51 -21.39
C ILE A 392 42.06 -1.73 -21.51
N ILE A 393 41.60 -1.17 -20.40
CA ILE A 393 40.27 -0.56 -20.27
C ILE A 393 40.23 0.74 -19.45
N GLN A 394 41.32 1.10 -18.75
CA GLN A 394 41.53 2.46 -18.25
C GLN A 394 43.01 2.83 -18.44
N VAL A 395 43.28 4.07 -18.83
CA VAL A 395 44.63 4.63 -18.97
C VAL A 395 44.71 6.01 -18.32
N GLU A 396 45.78 6.26 -17.59
CA GLU A 396 46.07 7.50 -16.86
C GLU A 396 47.54 7.86 -17.09
N SER A 397 47.91 9.15 -17.06
CA SER A 397 49.31 9.57 -17.10
C SER A 397 49.88 9.83 -15.70
N VAL A 398 51.18 9.59 -15.50
CA VAL A 398 51.87 9.95 -14.25
C VAL A 398 53.34 10.25 -14.50
N GLY A 399 53.75 11.49 -14.22
CA GLY A 399 55.10 11.98 -14.48
C GLY A 399 55.46 11.92 -15.97
N THR A 400 56.24 10.91 -16.35
CA THR A 400 56.72 10.66 -17.72
C THR A 400 56.40 9.23 -18.18
N GLY A 401 55.18 8.78 -17.87
CA GLY A 401 54.71 7.42 -18.16
C GLY A 401 53.21 7.28 -17.90
N PHE A 402 52.71 6.06 -18.01
CA PHE A 402 51.28 5.74 -18.03
C PHE A 402 50.95 4.64 -17.01
N VAL A 403 49.79 4.73 -16.37
CA VAL A 403 49.18 3.61 -15.64
C VAL A 403 48.03 3.03 -16.46
N LEU A 404 48.05 1.72 -16.64
CA LEU A 404 47.12 0.94 -17.44
C LEU A 404 46.37 -0.03 -16.52
N MET A 405 45.05 -0.14 -16.63
CA MET A 405 44.25 -1.18 -15.97
C MET A 405 43.63 -2.13 -17.00
N ASP A 406 43.68 -3.43 -16.72
CA ASP A 406 43.06 -4.48 -17.53
C ASP A 406 41.70 -4.97 -17.01
N THR A 407 41.01 -5.77 -17.82
CA THR A 407 39.72 -6.42 -17.48
C THR A 407 39.76 -7.30 -16.22
N THR A 408 40.92 -7.82 -15.83
CA THR A 408 41.07 -8.62 -14.60
C THR A 408 41.09 -7.78 -13.31
N GLY A 409 41.24 -6.45 -13.47
CA GLY A 409 41.41 -5.50 -12.37
C GLY A 409 42.88 -5.32 -11.94
N GLN A 410 43.84 -5.78 -12.72
CA GLN A 410 45.26 -5.56 -12.46
C GLN A 410 45.67 -4.20 -13.03
N ALA A 411 46.32 -3.37 -12.20
CA ALA A 411 46.92 -2.11 -12.62
C ALA A 411 48.42 -2.30 -12.91
N SER A 412 48.97 -1.58 -13.88
CA SER A 412 50.37 -1.66 -14.27
C SER A 412 50.92 -0.30 -14.71
N TYR A 413 52.23 -0.09 -14.57
CA TYR A 413 52.91 1.15 -14.94
C TYR A 413 53.89 0.94 -16.10
N LEU A 414 53.70 1.70 -17.17
CA LEU A 414 54.57 1.82 -18.33
C LEU A 414 55.37 3.13 -18.21
N ALA A 415 56.68 3.04 -18.02
CA ALA A 415 57.55 4.21 -18.13
C ALA A 415 57.75 4.57 -19.61
N GLY A 416 57.78 5.86 -19.96
CA GLY A 416 57.87 6.29 -21.37
C GLY A 416 59.15 5.88 -22.12
N ASP A 417 60.21 5.48 -21.40
CA ASP A 417 61.41 4.89 -22.01
C ASP A 417 61.24 3.41 -22.42
N LYS A 418 60.05 2.82 -22.24
CA LYS A 418 59.83 1.35 -22.33
C LYS A 418 58.55 0.99 -23.08
N THR A 419 58.55 -0.23 -23.62
CA THR A 419 57.43 -0.85 -24.34
C THR A 419 56.76 -1.97 -23.55
N ALA A 420 57.16 -2.22 -22.29
CA ALA A 420 56.60 -3.27 -21.44
C ALA A 420 56.22 -2.71 -20.06
N PRO A 421 54.96 -2.89 -19.60
CA PRO A 421 54.49 -2.36 -18.32
C PRO A 421 54.90 -3.25 -17.12
N SER A 422 54.78 -2.69 -15.92
CA SER A 422 55.17 -3.32 -14.65
C SER A 422 54.02 -3.33 -13.64
N ALA A 423 53.68 -4.49 -13.07
CA ALA A 423 52.47 -4.64 -12.25
C ALA A 423 52.51 -3.84 -10.93
N ILE A 424 51.49 -3.02 -10.67
CA ILE A 424 51.26 -2.35 -9.39
C ILE A 424 50.47 -3.28 -8.49
N ARG A 425 51.04 -3.67 -7.34
CA ARG A 425 50.39 -4.57 -6.37
C ARG A 425 49.99 -3.79 -5.12
N LEU A 426 48.69 -3.79 -4.81
CA LEU A 426 48.19 -3.32 -3.52
C LEU A 426 48.48 -4.36 -2.43
N PRO A 427 48.55 -3.98 -1.14
CA PRO A 427 48.64 -4.92 -0.02
C PRO A 427 47.42 -5.86 0.07
N ASP A 428 47.55 -6.94 0.84
CA ASP A 428 46.46 -7.83 1.28
C ASP A 428 45.50 -8.27 0.16
N ASP A 429 46.06 -8.59 -1.02
CA ASP A 429 45.38 -9.00 -2.26
C ASP A 429 44.19 -8.11 -2.69
N LYS A 430 44.24 -6.82 -2.32
CA LYS A 430 43.23 -5.83 -2.77
C LYS A 430 43.33 -5.63 -4.28
N ARG A 431 42.19 -5.61 -4.97
CA ARG A 431 42.12 -5.34 -6.41
C ARG A 431 41.79 -3.87 -6.68
N PRO A 432 42.59 -3.17 -7.50
CA PRO A 432 42.19 -1.93 -8.13
C PRO A 432 40.81 -2.03 -8.79
N ASN A 433 39.99 -1.00 -8.62
CA ASN A 433 38.69 -0.83 -9.27
C ASN A 433 38.68 0.41 -10.19
N ARG A 434 39.35 1.49 -9.77
CA ARG A 434 39.57 2.71 -10.54
C ARG A 434 40.95 3.29 -10.23
N VAL A 435 41.67 3.78 -11.25
CA VAL A 435 42.85 4.63 -11.05
C VAL A 435 42.48 6.10 -11.31
N SER A 436 43.22 7.05 -10.74
CA SER A 436 43.08 8.48 -11.05
C SER A 436 44.40 9.21 -10.78
N SER A 437 44.85 9.98 -11.74
CA SER A 437 46.15 10.65 -11.75
C SER A 437 46.10 12.10 -11.28
N SER A 438 47.20 12.58 -10.70
CA SER A 438 47.48 14.00 -10.56
C SER A 438 49.00 14.22 -10.52
N GLY A 439 49.53 14.80 -11.60
CA GLY A 439 50.96 15.09 -11.78
C GLY A 439 51.85 13.86 -11.66
N ASN A 440 52.53 13.70 -10.52
CA ASN A 440 53.42 12.57 -10.23
C ASN A 440 52.92 11.74 -9.03
N GLN A 441 51.62 11.50 -8.97
CA GLN A 441 50.95 10.59 -8.05
C GLN A 441 49.70 10.00 -8.71
N VAL A 442 49.40 8.74 -8.39
CA VAL A 442 48.12 8.09 -8.70
C VAL A 442 47.43 7.72 -7.41
N LEU A 443 46.13 7.99 -7.32
CA LEU A 443 45.26 7.44 -6.29
C LEU A 443 44.46 6.28 -6.90
N ILE A 444 44.60 5.11 -6.29
CA ILE A 444 43.97 3.86 -6.72
C ILE A 444 42.82 3.57 -5.76
N THR A 445 41.60 3.53 -6.28
CA THR A 445 40.42 3.13 -5.50
C THR A 445 40.20 1.63 -5.68
N ASP A 446 40.13 0.87 -4.59
CA ASP A 446 39.90 -0.59 -4.63
C ASP A 446 38.42 -0.98 -4.71
N THR A 447 38.13 -2.27 -4.83
CA THR A 447 36.75 -2.80 -4.94
C THR A 447 35.89 -2.65 -3.68
N LYS A 448 36.44 -2.10 -2.58
CA LYS A 448 35.68 -1.67 -1.39
C LYS A 448 35.60 -0.15 -1.25
N GLY A 449 36.05 0.58 -2.28
CA GLY A 449 36.11 2.03 -2.29
C GLY A 449 37.25 2.62 -1.46
N GLN A 450 38.24 1.83 -1.02
CA GLN A 450 39.36 2.36 -0.23
C GLN A 450 40.42 2.96 -1.16
N ILE A 451 40.99 4.11 -0.77
CA ILE A 451 41.96 4.86 -1.57
C ILE A 451 43.39 4.46 -1.18
N TRP A 452 44.22 4.18 -2.19
CA TRP A 452 45.62 3.82 -2.07
C TRP A 452 46.49 4.79 -2.90
N ALA A 453 47.35 5.56 -2.26
CA ALA A 453 48.26 6.50 -2.90
C ALA A 453 49.54 5.79 -3.37
N TRP A 454 49.89 5.95 -4.65
CA TRP A 454 51.04 5.33 -5.30
C TRP A 454 51.83 6.33 -6.15
N LYS A 455 53.13 6.09 -6.33
CA LYS A 455 54.03 6.83 -7.23
C LYS A 455 54.98 5.86 -7.96
N PRO A 456 55.49 6.21 -9.15
CA PRO A 456 56.52 5.43 -9.83
C PRO A 456 57.66 5.01 -8.89
N ASN A 457 57.97 3.71 -8.87
CA ASN A 457 58.97 3.07 -8.00
C ASN A 457 58.69 3.13 -6.48
N SER A 458 57.45 3.36 -6.04
CA SER A 458 57.05 3.26 -4.61
C SER A 458 56.10 2.10 -4.34
N THR A 459 55.93 1.74 -3.07
CA THR A 459 54.82 0.89 -2.61
C THR A 459 53.53 1.71 -2.47
N PRO A 460 52.33 1.15 -2.74
CA PRO A 460 51.07 1.81 -2.43
C PRO A 460 50.87 2.03 -0.92
N THR A 461 50.22 3.12 -0.54
CA THR A 461 49.97 3.50 0.87
C THR A 461 48.51 3.89 1.07
N GLN A 462 47.84 3.38 2.10
CA GLN A 462 46.41 3.60 2.31
C GLN A 462 46.14 5.05 2.76
N VAL A 463 45.11 5.68 2.19
CA VAL A 463 44.65 7.04 2.54
C VAL A 463 43.45 6.94 3.50
N ASP A 464 43.36 7.87 4.46
CA ASP A 464 42.39 7.88 5.57
C ASP A 464 42.37 6.59 6.43
N GLY A 465 43.19 5.58 6.16
CA GLY A 465 43.12 4.29 6.88
C GLY A 465 41.84 3.50 6.58
N GLY A 466 41.21 3.71 5.41
CA GLY A 466 40.08 2.92 4.93
C GLY A 466 38.76 3.07 5.70
N LYS A 467 38.53 4.22 6.37
CA LYS A 467 37.32 4.46 7.20
C LYS A 467 36.04 4.77 6.40
N GLN A 468 36.18 5.14 5.13
CA GLN A 468 35.09 5.47 4.22
C GLN A 468 35.32 4.84 2.84
N SER A 469 34.25 4.69 2.06
CA SER A 469 34.26 4.20 0.68
C SER A 469 33.99 5.34 -0.29
N TYR A 470 34.80 5.42 -1.34
CA TYR A 470 34.83 6.50 -2.31
C TYR A 470 34.67 5.95 -3.74
N ILE A 471 34.19 6.79 -4.67
CA ILE A 471 34.12 6.50 -6.12
C ILE A 471 35.46 6.83 -6.79
N GLN A 472 36.04 7.98 -6.41
CA GLN A 472 37.27 8.53 -6.99
C GLN A 472 37.95 9.45 -5.97
N ALA A 473 39.27 9.63 -6.09
CA ALA A 473 40.00 10.70 -5.41
C ALA A 473 41.15 11.25 -6.25
N LEU A 474 41.53 12.50 -5.99
CA LEU A 474 42.67 13.22 -6.57
C LEU A 474 43.49 13.90 -5.46
N THR A 475 44.79 14.07 -5.70
CA THR A 475 45.66 14.96 -4.89
C THR A 475 45.75 16.32 -5.58
N VAL A 476 45.48 17.41 -4.88
CA VAL A 476 45.62 18.79 -5.40
C VAL A 476 46.37 19.63 -4.38
N GLY A 477 47.53 20.15 -4.77
CA GLY A 477 48.46 20.86 -3.88
C GLY A 477 48.85 20.05 -2.62
N SER A 478 48.23 20.39 -1.48
CA SER A 478 48.42 19.70 -0.18
C SER A 478 47.12 19.14 0.42
N LYS A 479 46.15 18.86 -0.45
CA LYS A 479 44.85 18.26 -0.12
C LYS A 479 44.60 17.00 -0.95
N THR A 480 43.79 16.11 -0.40
CA THR A 480 43.07 15.10 -1.17
C THR A 480 41.63 15.58 -1.32
N VAL A 481 41.08 15.43 -2.53
CA VAL A 481 39.69 15.70 -2.88
C VAL A 481 39.10 14.39 -3.38
N ALA A 482 37.92 14.00 -2.93
CA ALA A 482 37.31 12.71 -3.27
C ALA A 482 35.79 12.81 -3.42
N LEU A 483 35.22 11.83 -4.11
CA LEU A 483 33.78 11.63 -4.23
C LEU A 483 33.37 10.44 -3.35
N ASN A 484 32.37 10.62 -2.49
CA ASN A 484 31.74 9.48 -1.80
C ASN A 484 30.80 8.72 -2.76
N LEU A 485 30.25 7.58 -2.31
CA LEU A 485 29.35 6.74 -3.12
C LEU A 485 28.07 7.45 -3.61
N GLN A 486 27.70 8.56 -2.96
CA GLN A 486 26.55 9.39 -3.27
C GLN A 486 26.87 10.54 -4.25
N GLY A 487 28.14 10.70 -4.65
CA GLY A 487 28.61 11.78 -5.53
C GLY A 487 28.82 13.12 -4.82
N GLU A 488 28.91 13.13 -3.48
CA GLU A 488 29.22 14.33 -2.71
C GLU A 488 30.73 14.59 -2.68
N LEU A 489 31.12 15.86 -2.80
CA LEU A 489 32.51 16.30 -2.82
C LEU A 489 33.07 16.42 -1.40
N LEU A 490 34.13 15.66 -1.10
CA LEU A 490 34.85 15.64 0.17
C LEU A 490 36.29 16.15 0.01
N ALA A 491 36.85 16.82 1.01
CA ALA A 491 38.25 17.25 1.01
C ALA A 491 38.91 17.20 2.41
N TRP A 492 40.22 16.93 2.46
CA TRP A 492 41.06 16.94 3.67
C TRP A 492 42.54 17.21 3.32
N SER A 493 43.43 17.40 4.31
CA SER A 493 44.87 17.60 4.06
C SER A 493 45.62 16.29 3.81
N THR A 494 46.61 16.29 2.89
CA THR A 494 47.53 15.15 2.70
C THR A 494 48.58 15.00 3.81
N LYS A 495 48.71 15.98 4.72
CA LYS A 495 49.77 16.01 5.75
C LYS A 495 49.33 15.53 7.13
N GLN A 496 48.03 15.32 7.35
CA GLN A 496 47.44 14.92 8.61
C GLN A 496 46.42 13.81 8.34
N GLN A 497 46.22 12.88 9.28
CA GLN A 497 45.10 11.91 9.22
C GLN A 497 43.78 12.57 9.66
N ASP A 498 43.49 13.72 9.09
CA ASP A 498 42.25 14.47 9.28
C ASP A 498 41.07 13.70 8.67
N ARG A 499 39.87 13.95 9.19
CA ARG A 499 38.65 13.37 8.64
C ARG A 499 38.26 14.12 7.36
N PRO A 500 37.72 13.43 6.33
CA PRO A 500 37.09 14.08 5.18
C PRO A 500 35.98 15.05 5.60
N VAL A 501 35.95 16.24 4.98
CA VAL A 501 34.91 17.26 5.21
C VAL A 501 34.15 17.51 3.91
N LYS A 502 32.81 17.56 3.96
CA LYS A 502 31.97 17.91 2.81
C LYS A 502 32.24 19.34 2.36
N VAL A 503 32.53 19.51 1.08
CA VAL A 503 32.68 20.81 0.42
C VAL A 503 31.28 21.34 0.11
N VAL A 504 30.96 22.55 0.58
CA VAL A 504 29.69 23.22 0.26
C VAL A 504 29.78 23.76 -1.16
N VAL A 505 28.85 23.33 -2.03
CA VAL A 505 28.88 23.61 -3.48
C VAL A 505 27.87 24.69 -3.88
N THR A 506 26.65 24.63 -3.37
CA THR A 506 25.63 25.69 -3.56
C THR A 506 25.64 26.70 -2.43
N LYS A 507 25.24 27.94 -2.71
CA LYS A 507 25.01 28.97 -1.67
C LYS A 507 23.52 29.06 -1.35
N GLU A 508 23.20 29.35 -0.09
CA GLU A 508 21.83 29.65 0.31
C GLU A 508 21.25 30.83 -0.50
N PRO A 509 19.96 30.76 -0.91
CA PRO A 509 19.28 31.92 -1.45
C PRO A 509 19.10 33.01 -0.37
N THR A 510 19.02 34.27 -0.79
CA THR A 510 18.69 35.42 0.07
C THR A 510 17.42 36.09 -0.40
N LEU A 511 16.61 36.55 0.54
CA LEU A 511 15.43 37.38 0.28
C LEU A 511 15.73 38.79 0.78
N ASP A 512 15.84 39.74 -0.15
CA ASP A 512 16.25 41.12 0.14
C ASP A 512 15.03 42.00 0.48
N ALA A 513 13.84 41.70 -0.08
CA ALA A 513 12.57 42.35 0.23
C ALA A 513 11.34 41.50 -0.15
N ALA A 514 10.20 41.79 0.48
CA ALA A 514 8.88 41.29 0.09
C ALA A 514 7.82 42.40 0.20
N ARG A 515 6.76 42.31 -0.62
CA ARG A 515 5.65 43.27 -0.71
C ARG A 515 4.31 42.57 -0.85
N PHE A 516 3.24 43.25 -0.44
CA PHE A 516 1.85 42.80 -0.53
C PHE A 516 1.02 43.98 -1.04
N ASP A 517 0.48 43.89 -2.26
CA ASP A 517 -0.12 45.03 -3.00
C ASP A 517 0.77 46.29 -2.91
N ASP A 518 2.02 46.14 -3.36
CA ASP A 518 3.13 47.10 -3.29
C ASP A 518 3.58 47.56 -1.90
N GLN A 519 2.81 47.35 -0.83
CA GLN A 519 3.22 47.69 0.55
C GLN A 519 4.38 46.79 1.01
N PRO A 520 5.47 47.35 1.57
CA PRO A 520 6.60 46.54 2.04
C PRO A 520 6.22 45.75 3.30
N MET A 521 6.59 44.47 3.32
CA MET A 521 6.42 43.60 4.48
C MET A 521 7.72 43.48 5.28
N THR A 522 7.60 43.32 6.61
CA THR A 522 8.74 43.04 7.49
C THR A 522 9.09 41.56 7.43
N LEU A 523 10.31 41.23 6.98
CA LEU A 523 10.80 39.87 6.87
C LEU A 523 11.53 39.41 8.14
N THR A 524 11.16 38.24 8.65
CA THR A 524 11.86 37.54 9.75
C THR A 524 12.32 36.17 9.24
N ARG A 525 13.63 35.87 9.23
CA ARG A 525 14.12 34.54 8.81
C ARG A 525 13.91 33.52 9.93
N SER A 526 13.36 32.35 9.59
CA SER A 526 13.01 31.26 10.51
C SER A 526 13.46 29.92 9.90
N GLY A 527 14.71 29.54 10.16
CA GLY A 527 15.37 28.45 9.42
C GLY A 527 15.66 28.89 7.99
N ASP A 528 15.31 28.07 7.01
CA ASP A 528 15.52 28.35 5.59
C ASP A 528 14.44 29.23 4.96
N ALA A 529 13.29 29.37 5.62
CA ALA A 529 12.17 30.19 5.16
C ALA A 529 12.16 31.61 5.77
N TRP A 530 11.46 32.53 5.11
CA TRP A 530 11.17 33.86 5.65
C TRP A 530 9.69 33.97 6.02
N GLN A 531 9.41 34.57 7.17
CA GLN A 531 8.06 34.88 7.62
C GLN A 531 7.79 36.38 7.49
N ALA A 532 6.59 36.71 7.02
CA ALA A 532 6.08 38.07 6.87
C ALA A 532 4.61 38.11 7.29
N ASP A 533 4.22 39.10 8.08
CA ASP A 533 2.81 39.28 8.46
C ASP A 533 2.09 40.11 7.37
N ALA A 534 0.98 39.59 6.86
CA ALA A 534 0.23 40.22 5.76
C ALA A 534 -0.46 41.53 6.24
N PRO A 535 -0.28 42.66 5.52
CA PRO A 535 -1.02 43.89 5.78
C PRO A 535 -2.54 43.69 5.70
N ALA A 536 -3.29 44.35 6.58
CA ALA A 536 -4.75 44.26 6.59
C ALA A 536 -5.35 44.86 5.30
N ARG A 537 -6.26 44.11 4.65
CA ARG A 537 -6.80 44.42 3.32
C ARG A 537 -8.24 43.91 3.17
N PRO A 538 -9.10 44.59 2.39
CA PRO A 538 -10.37 44.01 1.95
C PRO A 538 -10.20 42.69 1.18
N ALA A 539 -11.24 41.86 1.20
CA ALA A 539 -11.25 40.56 0.53
C ALA A 539 -11.14 40.66 -1.00
N GLY A 540 -10.61 39.59 -1.61
CA GLY A 540 -10.28 39.49 -3.04
C GLY A 540 -8.80 39.19 -3.27
N GLN A 541 -8.41 38.91 -4.51
CA GLN A 541 -7.01 38.60 -4.84
C GLN A 541 -6.10 39.82 -4.61
N ALA A 542 -4.98 39.58 -3.95
CA ALA A 542 -3.83 40.45 -3.76
C ALA A 542 -2.60 39.87 -4.47
N THR A 543 -1.54 40.65 -4.63
CA THR A 543 -0.25 40.19 -5.17
C THR A 543 0.84 40.29 -4.12
N VAL A 544 1.51 39.17 -3.85
CA VAL A 544 2.72 39.11 -3.01
C VAL A 544 3.93 39.06 -3.92
N THR A 545 4.73 40.12 -3.92
CA THR A 545 5.96 40.22 -4.74
C THR A 545 7.19 40.10 -3.84
N ILE A 546 8.08 39.17 -4.17
CA ILE A 546 9.34 38.93 -3.47
C ILE A 546 10.53 39.27 -4.38
N SER A 547 11.65 39.69 -3.79
CA SER A 547 12.90 39.96 -4.50
C SER A 547 14.11 39.66 -3.64
N GLY A 548 15.19 39.19 -4.25
CA GLY A 548 16.40 38.80 -3.54
C GLY A 548 17.47 38.26 -4.49
N LYS A 549 18.29 37.32 -4.01
CA LYS A 549 19.33 36.67 -4.81
C LYS A 549 19.27 35.16 -4.67
N GLN A 550 19.38 34.46 -5.79
CA GLN A 550 19.49 33.01 -5.85
C GLN A 550 20.69 32.67 -6.71
N ASP A 551 21.55 31.75 -6.25
CA ASP A 551 22.81 31.40 -6.94
C ASP A 551 23.65 32.65 -7.30
N ASN A 552 23.62 33.65 -6.40
CA ASN A 552 24.21 34.99 -6.51
C ASN A 552 23.63 35.93 -7.60
N GLN A 553 22.63 35.49 -8.37
CA GLN A 553 21.90 36.30 -9.35
C GLN A 553 20.67 36.98 -8.72
N PRO A 554 20.35 38.25 -9.07
CA PRO A 554 19.16 38.92 -8.56
C PRO A 554 17.89 38.37 -9.20
N PHE A 555 16.83 38.22 -8.42
CA PHE A 555 15.51 37.79 -8.89
C PHE A 555 14.38 38.65 -8.32
N SER A 556 13.24 38.64 -9.01
CA SER A 556 11.96 39.19 -8.56
C SER A 556 10.84 38.27 -9.02
N LYS A 557 9.86 37.97 -8.16
CA LYS A 557 8.78 37.01 -8.43
C LYS A 557 7.50 37.44 -7.74
N SER A 558 6.34 37.22 -8.38
CA SER A 558 5.02 37.54 -7.82
C SER A 558 4.16 36.29 -7.66
N PHE A 559 3.37 36.28 -6.59
CA PHE A 559 2.37 35.26 -6.26
C PHE A 559 0.99 35.91 -6.15
N THR A 560 -0.05 35.20 -6.57
CA THR A 560 -1.42 35.53 -6.20
C THR A 560 -1.65 35.12 -4.74
N TYR A 561 -2.24 35.99 -3.94
CA TYR A 561 -2.68 35.68 -2.58
C TYR A 561 -4.16 36.01 -2.43
N THR A 562 -5.00 35.07 -1.98
CA THR A 562 -6.44 35.31 -1.86
C THR A 562 -6.81 35.80 -0.46
N VAL A 563 -7.18 37.07 -0.34
CA VAL A 563 -7.69 37.62 0.93
C VAL A 563 -9.14 37.22 1.11
N GLU A 564 -9.43 36.50 2.19
CA GLU A 564 -10.74 35.97 2.54
C GLU A 564 -11.54 36.97 3.39
N GLU A 565 -12.86 37.04 3.18
CA GLU A 565 -13.73 37.78 4.10
C GLU A 565 -13.72 37.15 5.49
N PRO A 566 -13.75 37.94 6.58
CA PRO A 566 -14.08 37.43 7.89
C PRO A 566 -15.48 36.81 7.84
N LEU A 567 -15.58 35.50 8.09
CA LEU A 567 -16.86 34.77 8.11
C LEU A 567 -17.72 35.19 9.32
N ALA A 568 -18.32 36.38 9.24
CA ALA A 568 -19.58 36.65 9.91
C ALA A 568 -20.59 35.58 9.48
N ARG A 569 -21.33 35.02 10.45
CA ARG A 569 -22.19 33.84 10.26
C ARG A 569 -23.40 34.13 9.36
N ALA A 570 -23.16 34.17 8.05
CA ALA A 570 -24.16 34.09 7.00
C ALA A 570 -23.99 32.73 6.30
N ALA A 571 -25.01 31.88 6.38
CA ALA A 571 -24.99 30.63 5.65
C ALA A 571 -25.18 30.93 4.16
N ALA A 572 -24.14 30.69 3.35
CA ALA A 572 -24.38 30.10 2.05
C ALA A 572 -25.20 28.82 2.32
N PRO A 573 -26.41 28.66 1.75
CA PRO A 573 -27.29 27.57 2.14
C PRO A 573 -26.62 26.24 1.76
N SER A 574 -26.21 25.46 2.75
CA SER A 574 -25.69 24.12 2.55
C SER A 574 -26.66 23.34 1.67
N PRO A 575 -26.19 22.60 0.65
CA PRO A 575 -27.09 21.91 -0.27
C PRO A 575 -28.05 21.02 0.53
N THR A 576 -29.33 21.32 0.40
CA THR A 576 -30.40 20.62 1.11
C THR A 576 -30.82 19.42 0.27
N TYR A 577 -30.34 18.24 0.64
CA TYR A 577 -30.66 17.02 -0.08
C TYR A 577 -32.09 16.57 0.21
N THR A 578 -32.78 16.13 -0.83
CA THR A 578 -34.13 15.59 -0.73
C THR A 578 -34.05 14.07 -0.60
N VAL A 579 -34.62 13.53 0.47
CA VAL A 579 -34.82 12.09 0.66
C VAL A 579 -36.30 11.77 0.45
N THR A 580 -36.60 11.01 -0.59
CA THR A 580 -37.96 10.54 -0.90
C THR A 580 -38.15 9.12 -0.39
N PHE A 581 -39.34 8.80 0.10
CA PHE A 581 -39.71 7.43 0.49
C PHE A 581 -40.63 6.83 -0.56
N ASP A 582 -40.42 5.56 -0.92
CA ASP A 582 -41.31 4.76 -1.76
C ASP A 582 -41.75 3.50 -1.00
N ALA A 583 -43.05 3.35 -0.81
CA ALA A 583 -43.61 2.31 0.04
C ALA A 583 -43.77 0.94 -0.65
N ASP A 584 -43.41 0.80 -1.93
CA ASP A 584 -43.59 -0.42 -2.75
C ASP A 584 -44.95 -1.10 -2.50
N GLY A 585 -46.04 -0.42 -2.87
CA GLY A 585 -47.41 -0.90 -2.68
C GLY A 585 -47.93 -0.91 -1.23
N GLY A 586 -47.11 -0.59 -0.23
CA GLY A 586 -47.53 -0.38 1.16
C GLY A 586 -48.14 1.02 1.41
N SER A 587 -48.78 1.18 2.57
CA SER A 587 -49.43 2.43 2.99
C SER A 587 -49.35 2.59 4.53
N PRO A 588 -49.18 3.81 5.08
CA PRO A 588 -49.03 5.09 4.39
C PRO A 588 -47.65 5.26 3.73
N ARG A 589 -47.59 6.05 2.66
CA ARG A 589 -46.32 6.52 2.09
C ARG A 589 -45.80 7.71 2.91
N PRO A 590 -44.58 7.68 3.48
CA PRO A 590 -44.02 8.82 4.18
C PRO A 590 -43.78 10.02 3.26
N GLY A 591 -43.88 11.23 3.82
CA GLY A 591 -43.50 12.46 3.13
C GLY A 591 -42.00 12.54 2.87
N ALA A 592 -41.61 13.27 1.82
CA ALA A 592 -40.20 13.56 1.55
C ALA A 592 -39.59 14.44 2.67
N GLN A 593 -38.31 14.23 2.94
CA GLN A 593 -37.55 14.99 3.93
C GLN A 593 -36.44 15.81 3.25
N TYR A 594 -36.11 16.95 3.86
CA TYR A 594 -35.15 17.91 3.34
C TYR A 594 -34.02 18.08 4.35
N VAL A 595 -32.81 17.69 3.98
CA VAL A 595 -31.70 17.40 4.90
C VAL A 595 -30.48 18.28 4.57
N PRO A 596 -30.00 19.14 5.49
CA PRO A 596 -28.90 20.05 5.19
C PRO A 596 -27.53 19.37 5.23
N SER A 597 -26.74 19.53 4.17
CA SER A 597 -25.34 19.10 4.09
C SER A 597 -24.43 19.82 5.11
N PRO A 598 -23.29 19.25 5.54
CA PRO A 598 -22.81 17.88 5.31
C PRO A 598 -23.15 16.92 6.46
N TYR A 599 -23.76 17.42 7.56
CA TYR A 599 -23.98 16.65 8.79
C TYR A 599 -25.45 16.28 9.06
N GLY A 600 -26.40 16.84 8.30
CA GLY A 600 -27.82 16.54 8.45
C GLY A 600 -28.12 15.08 8.12
N ARG A 601 -29.03 14.48 8.89
CA ARG A 601 -29.45 13.08 8.78
C ARG A 601 -30.94 13.01 8.48
N VAL A 602 -31.36 12.04 7.68
CA VAL A 602 -32.79 11.77 7.47
C VAL A 602 -33.36 11.07 8.70
N GLN A 603 -34.54 11.48 9.15
CA GLN A 603 -35.24 10.82 10.26
C GLN A 603 -35.93 9.55 9.77
N ARG A 604 -35.90 8.47 10.56
CA ARG A 604 -36.68 7.27 10.25
C ARG A 604 -38.17 7.61 10.35
N PRO A 605 -39.01 7.25 9.36
CA PRO A 605 -40.46 7.38 9.47
C PRO A 605 -40.96 6.63 10.71
N THR A 606 -41.70 7.30 11.58
CA THR A 606 -42.23 6.72 12.84
C THR A 606 -43.25 5.62 12.56
N THR A 607 -44.20 5.89 11.67
CA THR A 607 -45.10 4.87 11.14
C THR A 607 -44.44 4.14 9.97
N ASN A 608 -44.03 2.89 10.19
CA ASN A 608 -43.69 1.97 9.09
C ASN A 608 -44.94 1.76 8.20
N PRO A 609 -44.78 1.63 6.87
CA PRO A 609 -45.89 1.28 5.99
C PRO A 609 -46.40 -0.14 6.30
N VAL A 610 -47.63 -0.43 5.91
CA VAL A 610 -48.27 -1.76 5.99
C VAL A 610 -48.71 -2.20 4.59
N ARG A 611 -48.53 -3.49 4.27
CA ARG A 611 -48.92 -4.13 3.02
C ARG A 611 -49.59 -5.47 3.34
N SER A 612 -50.82 -5.69 2.88
CA SER A 612 -51.62 -6.86 3.27
C SER A 612 -50.97 -8.17 2.84
N GLY A 613 -50.74 -9.10 3.78
CA GLY A 613 -50.05 -10.36 3.55
C GLY A 613 -48.52 -10.27 3.47
N TYR A 614 -47.92 -9.15 3.92
CA TYR A 614 -46.47 -8.96 3.95
C TYR A 614 -45.99 -8.32 5.26
N LEU A 615 -44.84 -8.77 5.73
CA LEU A 615 -44.09 -8.19 6.83
C LEU A 615 -43.08 -7.16 6.30
N PHE A 616 -43.06 -5.97 6.90
CA PHE A 616 -42.16 -4.88 6.53
C PHE A 616 -40.72 -5.16 7.00
N ASP A 617 -39.79 -5.34 6.06
CA ASP A 617 -38.38 -5.65 6.34
C ASP A 617 -37.52 -4.41 6.54
N GLY A 618 -37.97 -3.23 6.09
CA GLY A 618 -37.27 -1.97 6.32
C GLY A 618 -37.13 -1.07 5.09
N TRP A 619 -36.29 -0.04 5.25
CA TRP A 619 -35.95 0.95 4.23
C TRP A 619 -34.58 0.67 3.62
N PHE A 620 -34.50 0.67 2.29
CA PHE A 620 -33.31 0.28 1.54
C PHE A 620 -32.96 1.33 0.49
N ASN A 621 -31.66 1.48 0.21
CA ASN A 621 -31.15 2.15 -0.99
C ASN A 621 -30.59 1.07 -1.94
N GLY A 622 -31.35 0.74 -2.98
CA GLY A 622 -31.08 -0.42 -3.82
C GLY A 622 -31.17 -1.73 -3.01
N ARG A 623 -30.03 -2.40 -2.79
CA ARG A 623 -29.94 -3.65 -2.00
C ARG A 623 -29.48 -3.44 -0.55
N ILE A 624 -28.95 -2.26 -0.23
CA ILE A 624 -28.32 -1.98 1.07
C ILE A 624 -29.38 -1.40 2.02
N ALA A 625 -29.48 -1.96 3.23
CA ALA A 625 -30.33 -1.42 4.28
C ALA A 625 -29.86 -0.02 4.67
N TYR A 626 -30.78 0.96 4.71
CA TYR A 626 -30.37 2.35 4.92
C TYR A 626 -30.04 2.66 6.37
N ASP A 627 -28.92 3.34 6.58
CA ASP A 627 -28.39 3.75 7.89
C ASP A 627 -28.84 5.17 8.25
N PHE A 628 -29.85 5.27 9.12
CA PHE A 628 -30.39 6.54 9.60
C PHE A 628 -29.45 7.31 10.57
N SER A 629 -28.31 6.73 10.97
CA SER A 629 -27.29 7.46 11.73
C SER A 629 -26.32 8.25 10.85
N LYS A 630 -26.20 7.92 9.55
CA LYS A 630 -25.23 8.56 8.65
C LYS A 630 -25.79 9.87 8.06
N PRO A 631 -24.95 10.91 7.88
CA PRO A 631 -25.36 12.12 7.16
C PRO A 631 -25.75 11.84 5.70
N VAL A 632 -26.65 12.67 5.17
CA VAL A 632 -27.06 12.62 3.77
C VAL A 632 -26.11 13.49 2.94
N THR A 633 -25.51 12.90 1.90
CA THR A 633 -24.53 13.56 1.01
C THR A 633 -25.02 13.74 -0.43
N SER A 634 -26.23 13.24 -0.76
CA SER A 634 -26.85 13.34 -2.08
C SER A 634 -28.37 13.16 -2.02
N ASN A 635 -29.08 13.56 -3.07
CA ASN A 635 -30.50 13.24 -3.23
C ASN A 635 -30.68 11.72 -3.45
N LEU A 636 -31.61 11.09 -2.73
CA LEU A 636 -31.81 9.64 -2.80
C LEU A 636 -33.27 9.23 -2.53
N THR A 637 -33.64 8.05 -2.99
CA THR A 637 -34.94 7.42 -2.70
C THR A 637 -34.72 6.20 -1.80
N LEU A 638 -35.53 6.07 -0.74
CA LEU A 638 -35.57 4.92 0.14
C LEU A 638 -36.81 4.08 -0.16
N THR A 639 -36.60 2.84 -0.57
CA THR A 639 -37.67 1.90 -0.93
C THR A 639 -37.96 0.95 0.23
N ALA A 640 -39.23 0.69 0.48
CA ALA A 640 -39.71 -0.32 1.43
C ALA A 640 -39.52 -1.74 0.88
N HIS A 641 -38.94 -2.64 1.66
CA HIS A 641 -38.88 -4.08 1.32
C HIS A 641 -39.81 -4.92 2.18
N TRP A 642 -40.21 -6.07 1.62
CA TRP A 642 -41.33 -6.88 2.08
C TRP A 642 -41.06 -8.39 1.97
N THR A 643 -41.32 -9.13 3.04
CA THR A 643 -41.37 -10.60 3.06
C THR A 643 -42.83 -11.06 3.15
N LEU A 644 -43.18 -12.17 2.50
CA LEU A 644 -44.53 -12.75 2.62
C LEU A 644 -44.81 -13.20 4.05
N ASP A 645 -46.00 -12.87 4.55
CA ASP A 645 -46.47 -13.23 5.89
C ASP A 645 -47.07 -14.65 5.90
N GLY A 646 -46.72 -15.48 6.91
CA GLY A 646 -47.41 -16.75 7.17
C GLY A 646 -46.69 -18.09 6.91
N GLN A 647 -45.35 -18.16 6.97
CA GLN A 647 -44.62 -19.45 7.01
C GLN A 647 -43.45 -19.44 8.02
N ASP A 648 -43.78 -19.27 9.31
CA ASP A 648 -42.78 -19.14 10.38
C ASP A 648 -42.25 -20.49 10.91
N THR A 649 -42.78 -21.61 10.40
CA THR A 649 -42.35 -22.97 10.77
C THR A 649 -42.01 -23.80 9.53
N TRP A 650 -41.26 -24.89 9.71
CA TRP A 650 -41.19 -25.96 8.71
C TRP A 650 -42.59 -26.50 8.40
N GLN A 651 -42.80 -26.92 7.15
CA GLN A 651 -44.06 -27.51 6.67
C GLN A 651 -43.80 -28.79 5.85
N ILE A 652 -44.76 -29.71 5.87
CA ILE A 652 -44.73 -31.01 5.17
C ILE A 652 -46.07 -31.23 4.45
N ASP A 653 -46.02 -31.54 3.16
CA ASP A 653 -47.22 -31.78 2.34
C ASP A 653 -47.01 -32.90 1.28
N PRO A 654 -47.79 -34.00 1.30
CA PRO A 654 -48.75 -34.37 2.33
C PRO A 654 -48.05 -34.80 3.63
N ASP A 655 -48.74 -34.61 4.76
CA ASP A 655 -48.33 -35.08 6.10
C ASP A 655 -48.51 -36.59 6.33
N ARG A 656 -49.00 -37.34 5.32
CA ARG A 656 -49.41 -38.75 5.45
C ARG A 656 -49.39 -39.53 4.14
N GLY A 657 -49.22 -40.84 4.24
CA GLY A 657 -49.24 -41.74 3.08
C GLY A 657 -49.04 -43.22 3.42
N SER A 658 -48.77 -44.04 2.40
CA SER A 658 -48.74 -45.51 2.50
C SER A 658 -47.58 -46.05 3.34
N GLN A 659 -47.83 -47.06 4.18
CA GLN A 659 -46.79 -47.88 4.86
C GLN A 659 -45.72 -48.44 3.90
N TYR A 660 -46.04 -48.62 2.62
CA TYR A 660 -45.08 -49.10 1.62
C TYR A 660 -44.12 -48.01 1.11
N GLY A 661 -44.25 -46.77 1.56
CA GLY A 661 -43.48 -45.63 1.06
C GLY A 661 -43.87 -45.24 -0.37
N GLY A 662 -42.96 -44.59 -1.08
CA GLY A 662 -43.15 -44.18 -2.47
C GLY A 662 -44.01 -42.92 -2.66
N GLN A 663 -44.48 -42.31 -1.57
CA GLN A 663 -45.20 -41.04 -1.60
C GLN A 663 -44.20 -39.90 -1.90
N SER A 664 -44.46 -39.07 -2.90
CA SER A 664 -43.76 -37.78 -3.05
C SER A 664 -44.29 -36.79 -2.02
N VAL A 665 -43.38 -36.13 -1.30
CA VAL A 665 -43.67 -35.20 -0.19
C VAL A 665 -42.80 -33.96 -0.33
N ARG A 666 -43.41 -32.78 -0.26
CA ARG A 666 -42.74 -31.48 -0.25
C ARG A 666 -42.44 -31.06 1.19
N ILE A 667 -41.19 -30.77 1.46
CA ILE A 667 -40.70 -30.14 2.70
C ILE A 667 -40.42 -28.67 2.38
N THR A 668 -41.09 -27.76 3.08
CA THR A 668 -40.90 -26.31 2.92
C THR A 668 -40.26 -25.75 4.20
N PRO A 669 -39.11 -25.05 4.12
CA PRO A 669 -38.53 -24.37 5.28
C PRO A 669 -39.33 -23.13 5.66
N PRO A 670 -39.15 -22.61 6.89
CA PRO A 670 -39.69 -21.31 7.26
C PRO A 670 -39.13 -20.19 6.37
N LEU A 671 -39.96 -19.18 6.11
CA LEU A 671 -39.59 -17.98 5.36
C LEU A 671 -38.81 -17.02 6.26
N ASN A 672 -37.49 -16.97 6.09
CA ASN A 672 -36.67 -15.97 6.78
C ASN A 672 -36.84 -14.58 6.18
N ARG A 673 -36.98 -13.60 7.08
CA ARG A 673 -37.24 -12.18 6.81
C ARG A 673 -36.16 -11.55 5.93
N GLY A 674 -36.53 -10.64 5.03
CA GLY A 674 -35.61 -9.89 4.16
C GLY A 674 -34.73 -8.85 4.88
N ILE A 675 -34.75 -8.79 6.21
CA ILE A 675 -34.02 -7.81 7.01
C ILE A 675 -32.51 -8.05 6.89
N LYS A 676 -31.79 -7.03 6.44
CA LYS A 676 -30.33 -6.91 6.44
C LYS A 676 -29.85 -5.95 7.52
N PHE A 677 -28.59 -6.04 7.93
CA PHE A 677 -28.01 -5.02 8.82
C PHE A 677 -27.63 -3.74 8.04
N ASN A 678 -27.73 -2.57 8.68
CA ASN A 678 -27.27 -1.28 8.16
C ASN A 678 -26.06 -0.70 8.93
N GLN A 679 -25.89 -1.14 10.18
CA GLN A 679 -24.77 -0.83 11.06
C GLN A 679 -24.28 -2.11 11.73
N THR A 680 -22.98 -2.15 11.99
CA THR A 680 -22.33 -3.11 12.89
C THR A 680 -21.45 -2.34 13.86
N SER A 681 -21.31 -2.85 15.08
CA SER A 681 -20.36 -2.38 16.09
C SER A 681 -19.78 -3.58 16.81
N SER A 682 -18.45 -3.64 16.88
CA SER A 682 -17.70 -4.78 17.37
C SER A 682 -17.01 -4.36 18.66
N ALA A 683 -17.18 -5.12 19.74
CA ALA A 683 -16.75 -4.69 21.06
C ALA A 683 -15.23 -4.58 21.18
N THR A 684 -14.79 -3.48 21.82
CA THR A 684 -13.45 -3.43 22.43
C THR A 684 -13.40 -4.36 23.67
N ASN A 685 -12.26 -4.52 24.31
CA ASN A 685 -12.10 -5.36 25.51
C ASN A 685 -11.27 -4.65 26.57
N LEU A 686 -11.34 -5.20 27.78
CA LEU A 686 -10.36 -4.98 28.83
C LEU A 686 -9.55 -6.27 29.01
N ASN A 687 -8.46 -6.20 29.78
CA ASN A 687 -7.50 -7.30 29.94
C ASN A 687 -7.99 -8.43 30.87
N GLU A 688 -9.28 -8.75 30.84
CA GLU A 688 -9.81 -9.97 31.46
C GLU A 688 -9.69 -11.13 30.46
N GLU A 689 -8.63 -11.90 30.60
CA GLU A 689 -8.46 -13.16 29.88
C GLU A 689 -9.38 -14.26 30.44
N PRO A 690 -10.01 -15.11 29.61
CA PRO A 690 -10.08 -15.05 28.15
C PRO A 690 -10.88 -13.84 27.63
N HIS A 691 -10.34 -13.09 26.67
CA HIS A 691 -10.94 -11.85 26.13
C HIS A 691 -12.38 -12.01 25.59
N ARG A 692 -13.35 -11.34 26.22
CA ARG A 692 -14.79 -11.65 26.07
C ARG A 692 -15.52 -10.78 25.04
N GLY A 693 -15.06 -10.86 23.79
CA GLY A 693 -15.63 -10.12 22.67
C GLY A 693 -17.14 -10.36 22.42
N TYR A 694 -17.81 -9.34 21.91
CA TYR A 694 -19.20 -9.40 21.46
C TYR A 694 -19.47 -8.39 20.33
N SER A 695 -20.67 -8.44 19.75
CA SER A 695 -21.05 -7.69 18.55
C SER A 695 -22.48 -7.18 18.66
N LEU A 696 -22.72 -5.98 18.11
CA LEU A 696 -24.02 -5.35 17.96
C LEU A 696 -24.28 -5.03 16.48
N ALA A 697 -25.55 -4.97 16.09
CA ALA A 697 -25.98 -4.48 14.78
C ALA A 697 -27.36 -3.82 14.86
N ILE A 698 -27.71 -3.00 13.86
CA ILE A 698 -29.09 -2.55 13.63
C ILE A 698 -29.62 -3.18 12.33
N GLY A 699 -30.85 -3.69 12.39
CA GLY A 699 -31.59 -4.21 11.24
C GLY A 699 -32.32 -3.11 10.46
N SER A 700 -32.60 -3.39 9.19
CA SER A 700 -33.37 -2.51 8.30
C SER A 700 -34.78 -2.22 8.85
N ASP A 701 -35.35 -3.16 9.63
CA ASP A 701 -36.61 -3.05 10.36
C ASP A 701 -36.59 -2.04 11.51
N GLY A 702 -35.40 -1.62 11.96
CA GLY A 702 -35.20 -0.69 13.06
C GLY A 702 -35.02 -1.37 14.43
N ASN A 703 -34.85 -2.69 14.48
CA ASN A 703 -34.47 -3.38 15.71
C ASN A 703 -32.94 -3.44 15.86
N ALA A 704 -32.47 -3.56 17.09
CA ALA A 704 -31.07 -3.86 17.40
C ALA A 704 -30.89 -5.35 17.67
N TYR A 705 -29.71 -5.87 17.31
CA TYR A 705 -29.34 -7.27 17.43
C TYR A 705 -27.97 -7.38 18.09
N ALA A 706 -27.73 -8.46 18.84
CA ALA A 706 -26.52 -8.65 19.62
C ALA A 706 -26.09 -10.13 19.67
N TRP A 707 -24.79 -10.40 19.72
CA TRP A 707 -24.24 -11.75 19.91
C TRP A 707 -22.79 -11.74 20.41
N GLY A 708 -22.27 -12.90 20.83
CA GLY A 708 -21.00 -13.08 21.51
C GLY A 708 -21.15 -13.23 23.03
N SER A 709 -20.20 -12.65 23.77
CA SER A 709 -20.20 -12.60 25.24
C SER A 709 -21.42 -11.87 25.82
N ASN A 710 -21.94 -12.37 26.95
CA ASN A 710 -23.04 -11.76 27.69
C ASN A 710 -22.84 -11.76 29.22
N GLN A 711 -21.58 -11.87 29.67
CA GLN A 711 -21.18 -11.98 31.10
C GLN A 711 -21.91 -11.00 32.05
N HIS A 712 -22.14 -9.78 31.56
CA HIS A 712 -22.70 -8.64 32.31
C HIS A 712 -24.06 -8.18 31.76
N GLY A 713 -24.67 -8.93 30.85
CA GLY A 713 -25.91 -8.54 30.18
C GLY A 713 -25.72 -7.63 28.96
N GLN A 714 -24.48 -7.46 28.47
CA GLN A 714 -24.15 -6.52 27.37
C GLN A 714 -24.88 -6.79 26.03
N LEU A 715 -25.50 -7.96 25.86
CA LEU A 715 -26.33 -8.24 24.68
C LEU A 715 -27.75 -7.66 24.79
N GLY A 716 -28.20 -7.21 25.96
CA GLY A 716 -29.48 -6.50 26.12
C GLY A 716 -30.74 -7.36 25.88
N ASP A 717 -30.58 -8.69 25.81
CA ASP A 717 -31.67 -9.65 25.58
C ASP A 717 -32.46 -10.02 26.85
N GLY A 718 -32.12 -9.39 27.98
CA GLY A 718 -32.64 -9.68 29.31
C GLY A 718 -32.03 -10.92 29.97
N THR A 719 -30.93 -11.45 29.45
CA THR A 719 -30.20 -12.60 30.02
C THR A 719 -28.72 -12.24 30.24
N THR A 720 -27.96 -13.17 30.82
CA THR A 720 -26.48 -13.18 30.82
C THR A 720 -25.91 -14.36 30.02
N SER A 721 -26.72 -14.94 29.13
CA SER A 721 -26.36 -16.14 28.35
C SER A 721 -25.65 -15.77 27.05
N LEU A 722 -24.57 -16.51 26.75
CA LEU A 722 -23.83 -16.44 25.49
C LEU A 722 -24.76 -16.64 24.27
N ARG A 723 -24.53 -15.92 23.18
CA ARG A 723 -25.27 -16.08 21.92
C ARG A 723 -24.29 -16.26 20.75
N ARG A 724 -24.44 -17.34 19.96
CA ARG A 724 -23.54 -17.69 18.84
C ARG A 724 -24.03 -17.23 17.46
N ALA A 725 -25.22 -16.66 17.44
CA ALA A 725 -25.89 -16.05 16.29
C ALA A 725 -26.69 -14.84 16.81
N PRO A 726 -27.04 -13.86 15.96
CA PRO A 726 -27.70 -12.63 16.39
C PRO A 726 -29.03 -12.87 17.13
N VAL A 727 -29.12 -12.44 18.39
CA VAL A 727 -30.38 -12.36 19.14
C VAL A 727 -30.94 -10.94 19.10
N LEU A 728 -32.26 -10.80 19.23
CA LEU A 728 -32.93 -9.50 19.33
C LEU A 728 -32.61 -8.83 20.67
N VAL A 729 -32.16 -7.57 20.64
CA VAL A 729 -32.06 -6.71 21.83
C VAL A 729 -33.47 -6.32 22.26
N LYS A 730 -33.79 -6.40 23.56
CA LYS A 730 -35.11 -5.99 24.06
C LYS A 730 -35.30 -4.48 23.89
N LYS A 731 -36.52 -4.04 23.54
CA LYS A 731 -36.88 -2.61 23.61
C LYS A 731 -36.79 -2.12 25.06
N PRO A 732 -36.51 -0.82 25.31
CA PRO A 732 -36.49 -0.27 26.67
C PRO A 732 -37.86 -0.37 27.35
N ASP A 733 -37.89 -0.52 28.67
CA ASP A 733 -39.14 -0.58 29.42
C ASP A 733 -39.94 0.72 29.29
N GLY A 734 -41.22 0.61 28.91
CA GLY A 734 -42.09 1.76 28.66
C GLY A 734 -41.86 2.48 27.32
N ALA A 735 -41.02 1.95 26.42
CA ALA A 735 -40.86 2.50 25.08
C ALA A 735 -42.15 2.37 24.23
N PRO A 736 -42.41 3.32 23.29
CA PRO A 736 -43.51 3.20 22.34
C PRO A 736 -43.49 1.90 21.51
N ALA A 737 -44.65 1.45 21.04
CA ALA A 737 -44.75 0.24 20.21
C ALA A 737 -43.92 0.35 18.91
N ASP A 738 -43.91 1.54 18.31
CA ASP A 738 -43.17 1.95 17.12
C ASP A 738 -41.71 2.39 17.41
N PHE A 739 -41.23 2.29 18.66
CA PHE A 739 -39.83 2.56 18.99
C PHE A 739 -38.86 1.73 18.13
N THR A 740 -37.83 2.37 17.60
CA THR A 740 -36.74 1.74 16.85
C THR A 740 -35.39 2.25 17.36
N TYR A 741 -34.33 1.49 17.10
CA TYR A 741 -32.95 1.93 17.31
C TYR A 741 -32.43 2.66 16.08
N VAL A 742 -31.68 3.74 16.30
CA VAL A 742 -31.11 4.61 15.26
C VAL A 742 -29.59 4.49 15.20
N GLN A 743 -28.92 4.25 16.33
CA GLN A 743 -27.48 3.96 16.40
C GLN A 743 -27.18 2.96 17.53
N VAL A 744 -26.17 2.11 17.36
CA VAL A 744 -25.54 1.31 18.44
C VAL A 744 -24.03 1.59 18.52
N SER A 745 -23.43 1.46 19.70
CA SER A 745 -21.97 1.34 19.88
C SER A 745 -21.65 0.36 21.03
N ALA A 746 -20.69 -0.55 20.79
CA ALA A 746 -20.28 -1.61 21.70
C ALA A 746 -18.97 -1.26 22.41
N GLY A 747 -19.06 -0.97 23.71
CA GLY A 747 -17.90 -0.70 24.56
C GLY A 747 -17.22 -2.00 25.02
N GLY A 748 -16.47 -1.92 26.12
CA GLY A 748 -15.76 -3.09 26.67
C GLY A 748 -16.71 -4.20 27.10
N TYR A 749 -17.55 -3.92 28.11
CA TYR A 749 -18.59 -4.84 28.62
C TYR A 749 -19.96 -4.14 28.77
N HIS A 750 -20.17 -3.04 28.05
CA HIS A 750 -21.40 -2.26 28.07
C HIS A 750 -21.70 -1.70 26.68
N SER A 751 -22.99 -1.55 26.39
CA SER A 751 -23.53 -1.16 25.10
C SER A 751 -24.27 0.16 25.22
N LEU A 752 -24.13 1.02 24.22
CA LEU A 752 -24.93 2.24 24.06
C LEU A 752 -25.81 2.15 22.83
N ALA A 753 -26.96 2.82 22.86
CA ALA A 753 -27.77 3.06 21.69
C ALA A 753 -28.48 4.43 21.72
N LEU A 754 -28.83 4.91 20.52
CA LEU A 754 -29.73 6.03 20.31
C LEU A 754 -31.11 5.49 19.87
N GLY A 755 -32.17 5.86 20.58
CA GLY A 755 -33.55 5.53 20.21
C GLY A 755 -34.15 6.51 19.20
N SER A 756 -35.20 6.09 18.50
CA SER A 756 -35.99 6.95 17.60
C SER A 756 -36.87 7.98 18.33
N ASP A 757 -36.88 7.93 19.66
CA ASP A 757 -37.39 8.97 20.57
C ASP A 757 -36.34 10.04 20.91
N GLY A 758 -35.11 9.91 20.37
CA GLY A 758 -33.99 10.83 20.57
C GLY A 758 -33.21 10.62 21.87
N TYR A 759 -33.58 9.66 22.72
CA TYR A 759 -32.91 9.40 23.99
C TYR A 759 -31.75 8.41 23.85
N VAL A 760 -30.73 8.60 24.70
CA VAL A 760 -29.63 7.65 24.88
C VAL A 760 -30.05 6.53 25.83
N TYR A 761 -29.74 5.29 25.44
CA TYR A 761 -29.94 4.06 26.22
C TYR A 761 -28.61 3.36 26.43
N ALA A 762 -28.45 2.72 27.59
CA ALA A 762 -27.25 1.96 27.96
C ALA A 762 -27.60 0.67 28.70
N TRP A 763 -26.79 -0.37 28.53
CA TRP A 763 -26.89 -1.65 29.26
C TRP A 763 -25.57 -2.41 29.32
N GLY A 764 -25.51 -3.48 30.13
CA GLY A 764 -24.30 -4.25 30.43
C GLY A 764 -23.68 -3.88 31.79
N LEU A 765 -22.35 -3.98 31.88
CA LEU A 765 -21.57 -3.68 33.09
C LEU A 765 -21.67 -2.20 33.50
N ASN A 766 -21.62 -1.93 34.81
CA ASN A 766 -21.63 -0.55 35.34
C ASN A 766 -20.63 -0.29 36.48
N SER A 767 -19.60 -1.13 36.65
CA SER A 767 -18.63 -1.00 37.74
C SER A 767 -17.87 0.34 37.74
N HIS A 768 -17.76 0.99 36.58
CA HIS A 768 -17.13 2.30 36.42
C HIS A 768 -18.09 3.47 36.17
N GLY A 769 -19.41 3.25 36.25
CA GLY A 769 -20.44 4.28 35.99
C GLY A 769 -20.78 4.47 34.50
N GLN A 770 -20.22 3.64 33.63
CA GLN A 770 -20.31 3.68 32.16
C GLN A 770 -21.74 3.65 31.57
N LEU A 771 -22.75 3.22 32.34
CA LEU A 771 -24.14 3.25 31.89
C LEU A 771 -24.81 4.62 32.08
N GLY A 772 -24.28 5.50 32.93
CA GLY A 772 -24.82 6.86 33.10
C GLY A 772 -26.26 6.93 33.65
N ASN A 773 -26.77 5.84 34.22
CA ASN A 773 -28.19 5.64 34.55
C ASN A 773 -28.49 5.30 36.03
N THR A 774 -27.48 4.86 36.80
CA THR A 774 -27.55 4.46 38.22
C THR A 774 -26.20 4.72 38.93
N ASN A 775 -26.09 4.36 40.21
CA ASN A 775 -24.82 4.36 40.92
C ASN A 775 -23.87 3.27 40.35
N CYS A 776 -22.56 3.49 40.48
CA CYS A 776 -21.54 2.52 40.01
C CYS A 776 -21.70 1.16 40.70
N GLY A 777 -21.81 0.09 39.91
CA GLY A 777 -21.91 -1.30 40.37
C GLY A 777 -23.09 -2.07 39.75
N ASP A 778 -24.23 -1.41 39.54
CA ASP A 778 -25.46 -2.07 39.08
C ASP A 778 -25.42 -2.35 37.57
N GLN A 779 -25.13 -3.60 37.17
CA GLN A 779 -25.22 -4.04 35.78
C GLN A 779 -26.69 -4.26 35.34
N THR A 780 -26.99 -4.04 34.07
CA THR A 780 -28.36 -4.18 33.52
C THR A 780 -28.38 -5.09 32.29
N THR A 781 -29.33 -6.03 32.24
CA THR A 781 -29.48 -6.98 31.11
C THR A 781 -30.45 -6.48 30.04
N THR A 782 -31.05 -5.30 30.21
CA THR A 782 -31.98 -4.65 29.27
C THR A 782 -31.60 -3.18 29.07
N PRO A 783 -31.84 -2.59 27.88
CA PRO A 783 -31.58 -1.18 27.61
C PRO A 783 -32.34 -0.22 28.55
N ALA A 784 -31.58 0.53 29.35
CA ALA A 784 -32.11 1.51 30.30
C ALA A 784 -31.67 2.93 29.94
N ARG A 785 -32.55 3.92 30.16
CA ARG A 785 -32.34 5.31 29.73
C ARG A 785 -31.22 5.99 30.53
N VAL A 786 -30.28 6.64 29.84
CA VAL A 786 -29.19 7.42 30.44
C VAL A 786 -29.73 8.73 31.00
N ARG A 787 -29.28 9.16 32.19
CA ARG A 787 -29.84 10.33 32.90
C ARG A 787 -29.67 11.65 32.16
N ASP A 788 -30.60 12.58 32.37
CA ASP A 788 -30.42 13.98 32.00
C ASP A 788 -29.33 14.62 32.88
N PRO A 789 -28.24 15.16 32.32
CA PRO A 789 -27.17 15.83 33.08
C PRO A 789 -27.67 17.03 33.90
N ASN A 790 -28.81 17.63 33.55
CA ASN A 790 -29.40 18.78 34.23
C ASN A 790 -30.33 18.39 35.39
N ASP A 791 -30.75 17.12 35.46
CA ASP A 791 -31.68 16.59 36.47
C ASP A 791 -31.39 15.09 36.72
N PRO A 792 -30.17 14.72 37.16
CA PRO A 792 -29.70 13.34 37.12
C PRO A 792 -30.48 12.39 38.04
N THR A 793 -31.06 12.92 39.12
CA THR A 793 -31.90 12.15 40.05
C THR A 793 -33.23 11.70 39.42
N ASN A 794 -33.72 12.42 38.41
CA ASN A 794 -35.02 12.19 37.80
C ASN A 794 -34.97 11.08 36.73
N GLN A 795 -35.44 9.88 37.10
CA GLN A 795 -35.43 8.69 36.24
C GLN A 795 -36.35 8.75 35.01
N TYR A 796 -37.23 9.74 34.92
CA TYR A 796 -38.16 9.88 33.79
C TYR A 796 -37.58 10.73 32.65
N LYS A 797 -36.63 11.61 32.97
CA LYS A 797 -35.82 12.35 31.99
C LYS A 797 -34.61 11.52 31.57
N GLY A 798 -34.05 11.85 30.40
CA GLY A 798 -32.80 11.28 29.95
C GLY A 798 -32.03 12.20 29.02
N LEU A 799 -30.77 11.86 28.77
CA LEU A 799 -29.94 12.57 27.80
C LEU A 799 -30.50 12.38 26.38
N THR A 800 -30.70 13.48 25.66
CA THR A 800 -31.04 13.46 24.23
C THR A 800 -29.82 13.72 23.37
N ALA A 801 -29.65 12.96 22.29
CA ALA A 801 -28.43 12.98 21.48
C ALA A 801 -28.69 12.79 19.97
N VAL A 802 -27.68 13.08 19.16
CA VAL A 802 -27.60 12.73 17.73
C VAL A 802 -26.49 11.72 17.43
N GLN A 803 -25.53 11.52 18.33
CA GLN A 803 -24.53 10.46 18.24
C GLN A 803 -24.23 9.91 19.63
N VAL A 804 -23.98 8.61 19.72
CA VAL A 804 -23.40 7.94 20.89
C VAL A 804 -22.08 7.27 20.50
N ASP A 805 -21.15 7.10 21.43
CA ASP A 805 -20.01 6.22 21.23
C ASP A 805 -19.52 5.60 22.55
N ALA A 806 -19.10 4.34 22.52
CA ALA A 806 -18.86 3.52 23.71
C ALA A 806 -17.39 3.08 23.77
N GLY A 807 -16.68 3.53 24.80
CA GLY A 807 -15.29 3.15 25.04
C GLY A 807 -15.15 1.88 25.89
N ALA A 808 -13.92 1.57 26.29
CA ALA A 808 -13.63 0.38 27.10
C ALA A 808 -14.28 0.45 28.50
N LEU A 809 -14.29 1.65 29.12
CA LEU A 809 -14.91 1.92 30.44
C LEU A 809 -15.60 3.29 30.53
N ASN A 810 -15.56 4.08 29.47
CA ASN A 810 -16.22 5.37 29.34
C ASN A 810 -17.26 5.35 28.22
N SER A 811 -18.07 6.39 28.19
CA SER A 811 -19.18 6.56 27.26
C SER A 811 -19.27 8.02 26.85
N MET A 812 -19.64 8.25 25.59
CA MET A 812 -19.82 9.58 25.02
C MET A 812 -21.19 9.74 24.35
N ALA A 813 -21.69 10.97 24.33
CA ALA A 813 -22.81 11.37 23.50
C ALA A 813 -22.64 12.80 22.99
N LEU A 814 -23.09 13.03 21.76
CA LEU A 814 -23.23 14.35 21.15
C LEU A 814 -24.68 14.79 21.27
N GLY A 815 -24.94 15.81 22.09
CA GLY A 815 -26.27 16.36 22.34
C GLY A 815 -26.92 16.91 21.07
N THR A 816 -28.25 17.03 21.11
CA THR A 816 -29.06 17.60 20.00
C THR A 816 -28.74 19.06 19.67
N ASP A 817 -28.08 19.78 20.58
CA ASP A 817 -27.56 21.14 20.39
C ASP A 817 -26.06 21.18 20.00
N GLY A 818 -25.43 20.01 19.84
CA GLY A 818 -24.00 19.86 19.57
C GLY A 818 -23.10 19.80 20.83
N THR A 819 -23.65 19.89 22.05
CA THR A 819 -22.86 19.78 23.28
C THR A 819 -22.28 18.37 23.45
N VAL A 820 -20.98 18.25 23.74
CA VAL A 820 -20.34 16.95 24.01
C VAL A 820 -20.51 16.55 25.49
N TYR A 821 -20.93 15.31 25.72
CA TYR A 821 -21.04 14.70 27.05
C TYR A 821 -20.15 13.47 27.18
N THR A 822 -19.54 13.28 28.36
CA THR A 822 -18.68 12.13 28.71
C THR A 822 -19.07 11.57 30.09
N TRP A 823 -19.04 10.25 30.26
CA TRP A 823 -19.19 9.57 31.56
C TRP A 823 -18.48 8.21 31.63
N GLY A 824 -18.61 7.49 32.74
CA GLY A 824 -17.79 6.31 33.07
C GLY A 824 -16.40 6.69 33.59
N SER A 825 -15.36 5.95 33.24
CA SER A 825 -13.96 6.30 33.53
C SER A 825 -13.02 5.89 32.40
N GLN A 826 -11.94 6.63 32.17
CA GLN A 826 -10.91 6.25 31.19
C GLN A 826 -9.76 5.49 31.87
N ALA A 827 -9.12 4.57 31.14
CA ALA A 827 -8.02 3.74 31.64
C ALA A 827 -6.69 4.10 30.97
N ARG A 828 -5.61 4.11 31.75
CA ARG A 828 -4.29 4.62 31.34
C ARG A 828 -3.57 3.78 30.27
N GLY A 829 -3.82 2.47 30.21
CA GLY A 829 -3.15 1.58 29.26
C GLY A 829 -3.37 0.08 29.50
N TRP A 830 -2.67 -0.74 28.73
CA TRP A 830 -2.77 -2.22 28.66
C TRP A 830 -2.66 -2.97 30.00
N ASN A 831 -2.14 -2.37 31.08
CA ASN A 831 -2.11 -3.01 32.39
C ASN A 831 -3.32 -2.71 33.30
N GLY A 832 -4.22 -1.80 32.92
CA GLY A 832 -5.53 -1.64 33.56
C GLY A 832 -5.54 -1.31 35.06
N THR A 833 -4.45 -0.82 35.64
CA THR A 833 -4.35 -0.55 37.10
C THR A 833 -4.64 0.90 37.50
N VAL A 834 -4.75 1.82 36.54
CA VAL A 834 -4.95 3.26 36.78
C VAL A 834 -6.11 3.76 35.92
N PHE A 835 -7.08 4.38 36.59
CA PHE A 835 -8.31 4.91 36.02
C PHE A 835 -8.54 6.37 36.44
N THR A 836 -9.36 7.10 35.70
CA THR A 836 -9.95 8.35 36.18
C THR A 836 -11.04 8.10 37.25
N ASP A 837 -11.44 9.15 37.96
CA ASP A 837 -12.65 9.11 38.80
C ASP A 837 -13.87 8.67 37.99
N ARG A 838 -14.70 7.82 38.61
CA ARG A 838 -15.92 7.27 38.00
C ARG A 838 -17.02 8.34 37.92
N GLN A 839 -17.53 8.59 36.72
CA GLN A 839 -18.67 9.46 36.49
C GLN A 839 -19.94 8.61 36.26
N PRO A 840 -20.85 8.47 37.25
CA PRO A 840 -22.06 7.65 37.13
C PRO A 840 -23.19 8.28 36.31
N VAL A 841 -23.01 9.51 35.83
CA VAL A 841 -23.98 10.28 35.04
C VAL A 841 -23.23 11.11 33.97
N PRO A 842 -23.88 11.48 32.85
CA PRO A 842 -23.29 12.36 31.84
C PRO A 842 -22.78 13.68 32.42
N VAL A 843 -21.56 14.07 32.05
CA VAL A 843 -20.97 15.38 32.37
C VAL A 843 -20.69 16.12 31.06
N PRO A 844 -21.13 17.39 30.89
CA PRO A 844 -20.79 18.18 29.72
C PRO A 844 -19.29 18.50 29.72
N VAL A 845 -18.63 18.24 28.59
CA VAL A 845 -17.22 18.61 28.38
C VAL A 845 -17.11 20.13 28.33
N LYS A 846 -16.12 20.69 29.04
CA LYS A 846 -15.92 22.15 29.10
C LYS A 846 -15.26 22.65 27.81
N ASP A 847 -15.72 23.80 27.32
CA ASP A 847 -15.13 24.47 26.17
C ASP A 847 -13.70 24.96 26.51
N PRO A 848 -12.71 24.71 25.63
CA PRO A 848 -11.32 25.04 25.91
C PRO A 848 -10.99 26.53 25.77
N ALA A 849 -11.82 27.32 25.08
CA ALA A 849 -11.67 28.77 24.97
C ALA A 849 -12.42 29.52 26.08
N ASN A 850 -13.51 28.97 26.60
CA ASN A 850 -14.18 29.46 27.81
C ASN A 850 -14.80 28.33 28.63
N SER A 851 -14.15 27.94 29.72
CA SER A 851 -14.55 26.83 30.60
C SER A 851 -15.86 27.03 31.38
N SER A 852 -16.54 28.18 31.20
CA SER A 852 -17.93 28.44 31.63
C SER A 852 -18.96 27.86 30.65
N ASN A 853 -18.55 27.62 29.40
CA ASN A 853 -19.37 27.06 28.33
C ASN A 853 -19.13 25.55 28.19
N SER A 854 -20.08 24.84 27.60
CA SER A 854 -19.91 23.45 27.17
C SER A 854 -19.36 23.41 25.74
N PHE A 855 -18.39 22.51 25.50
CA PHE A 855 -17.75 22.31 24.20
C PHE A 855 -18.73 21.76 23.17
N ARG A 856 -18.65 22.27 21.93
CA ARG A 856 -19.58 21.93 20.84
C ARG A 856 -18.89 21.30 19.63
N ALA A 857 -19.43 20.18 19.17
CA ALA A 857 -18.88 19.33 18.13
C ALA A 857 -19.92 18.95 17.06
N VAL A 858 -19.45 18.36 15.96
CA VAL A 858 -20.27 17.76 14.88
C VAL A 858 -20.07 16.24 14.76
N GLN A 859 -18.96 15.71 15.28
CA GLN A 859 -18.71 14.28 15.44
C GLN A 859 -17.95 14.04 16.76
N ILE A 860 -18.20 12.91 17.41
CA ILE A 860 -17.42 12.36 18.54
C ILE A 860 -16.84 10.99 18.20
N SER A 861 -15.78 10.57 18.90
CA SER A 861 -15.37 9.16 19.00
C SER A 861 -14.58 8.89 20.29
N THR A 862 -14.71 7.70 20.87
CA THR A 862 -13.93 7.25 22.04
C THR A 862 -13.58 5.77 21.93
N ASN A 863 -12.49 5.36 22.59
CA ASN A 863 -12.18 3.93 22.76
C ASN A 863 -11.57 3.69 24.15
N TRP A 864 -10.24 3.56 24.29
CA TRP A 864 -9.65 3.12 25.56
C TRP A 864 -9.13 4.25 26.45
N SER A 865 -8.14 5.01 25.94
CA SER A 865 -7.32 5.91 26.75
C SER A 865 -7.62 7.40 26.54
N PHE A 866 -8.39 7.74 25.50
CA PHE A 866 -8.66 9.11 25.09
C PHE A 866 -9.94 9.21 24.25
N ASN A 867 -10.32 10.46 23.96
CA ASN A 867 -11.53 10.86 23.25
C ASN A 867 -11.14 11.81 22.11
N LEU A 868 -11.91 11.78 21.03
CA LEU A 868 -11.80 12.68 19.88
C LEU A 868 -13.14 13.37 19.61
N ALA A 869 -13.06 14.56 19.04
CA ALA A 869 -14.20 15.23 18.43
C ALA A 869 -13.77 16.14 17.27
N ILE A 870 -14.65 16.33 16.31
CA ILE A 870 -14.55 17.44 15.34
C ILE A 870 -15.40 18.58 15.90
N GLY A 871 -14.77 19.71 16.22
CA GLY A 871 -15.46 20.89 16.73
C GLY A 871 -16.43 21.51 15.72
N THR A 872 -17.35 22.36 16.16
CA THR A 872 -18.23 23.13 15.25
C THR A 872 -17.48 24.14 14.37
N ASP A 873 -16.17 24.30 14.58
CA ASP A 873 -15.22 25.06 13.78
C ASP A 873 -14.44 24.19 12.75
N GLY A 874 -14.73 22.89 12.69
CA GLY A 874 -14.12 21.91 11.78
C GLY A 874 -12.73 21.41 12.20
N TYR A 875 -12.19 21.87 13.34
CA TYR A 875 -10.90 21.41 13.85
C TYR A 875 -11.05 20.13 14.68
N VAL A 876 -10.03 19.27 14.67
CA VAL A 876 -9.99 18.09 15.53
C VAL A 876 -9.49 18.45 16.92
N TYR A 877 -10.19 17.94 17.94
CA TYR A 877 -9.84 18.06 19.35
C TYR A 877 -9.68 16.69 19.98
N ALA A 878 -8.70 16.57 20.87
CA ALA A 878 -8.40 15.36 21.63
C ALA A 878 -8.25 15.66 23.13
N TRP A 879 -8.71 14.76 23.99
CA TRP A 879 -8.50 14.82 25.44
C TRP A 879 -8.55 13.42 26.06
N GLY A 880 -7.85 13.23 27.19
CA GLY A 880 -7.62 11.91 27.78
C GLY A 880 -6.18 11.74 28.28
N TYR A 881 -5.65 10.53 28.22
CA TYR A 881 -4.23 10.24 28.42
C TYR A 881 -3.41 10.48 27.13
N ASN A 882 -2.09 10.73 27.27
CA ASN A 882 -1.21 11.05 26.14
C ASN A 882 0.11 10.23 26.13
N ASN A 883 0.05 8.98 26.61
CA ASN A 883 1.21 8.11 26.78
C ASN A 883 1.99 7.82 25.49
N PHE A 884 1.33 7.87 24.34
CA PHE A 884 1.88 7.55 23.02
C PHE A 884 1.69 8.68 21.99
N GLY A 885 1.31 9.89 22.43
CA GLY A 885 1.09 11.03 21.54
C GLY A 885 -0.30 11.08 20.90
N GLN A 886 -1.27 10.27 21.38
CA GLN A 886 -2.61 10.17 20.84
C GLN A 886 -3.43 11.49 20.88
N LEU A 887 -3.01 12.48 21.66
CA LEU A 887 -3.62 13.82 21.62
C LEU A 887 -3.19 14.66 20.41
N GLY A 888 -2.24 14.20 19.58
CA GLY A 888 -1.86 14.84 18.32
C GLY A 888 -1.35 16.28 18.47
N ASN A 889 -0.92 16.67 19.67
CA ASN A 889 -0.68 18.04 20.08
C ASN A 889 0.81 18.44 20.08
N ASN A 890 1.66 17.67 19.38
CA ASN A 890 3.12 17.73 19.40
C ASN A 890 3.70 17.56 20.83
N ARG A 891 3.20 16.55 21.54
CA ARG A 891 3.68 16.13 22.85
C ARG A 891 3.51 14.63 23.04
N LEU A 892 4.51 14.00 23.65
CA LEU A 892 4.54 12.58 24.02
C LEU A 892 4.90 12.48 25.51
N ASP A 893 4.00 11.99 26.36
CA ASP A 893 4.27 11.86 27.81
C ASP A 893 4.91 10.52 28.21
N GLY A 894 4.98 9.56 27.28
CA GLY A 894 5.62 8.25 27.48
C GLY A 894 4.77 7.21 28.21
N PRO A 895 5.12 5.92 28.11
CA PRO A 895 4.27 4.79 28.51
C PRO A 895 3.96 4.71 30.01
N ASN A 896 4.74 5.40 30.86
CA ASN A 896 4.60 5.37 32.31
C ASN A 896 3.90 6.61 32.91
N SER A 897 3.59 7.63 32.10
CA SER A 897 2.87 8.82 32.59
C SER A 897 1.47 8.48 33.10
N THR A 898 1.09 9.12 34.20
CA THR A 898 -0.26 9.10 34.80
C THR A 898 -1.04 10.39 34.54
N VAL A 899 -0.48 11.33 33.78
CA VAL A 899 -1.10 12.64 33.51
C VAL A 899 -2.31 12.47 32.60
N PHE A 900 -3.45 12.97 33.08
CA PHE A 900 -4.73 12.98 32.37
C PHE A 900 -5.11 14.42 32.01
N TYR A 901 -5.53 14.66 30.77
CA TYR A 901 -5.95 15.97 30.26
C TYR A 901 -7.47 15.98 30.10
N PRO A 902 -8.24 16.60 31.02
CA PRO A 902 -9.70 16.63 30.96
C PRO A 902 -10.28 17.65 29.97
N THR A 903 -9.44 18.47 29.34
CA THR A 903 -9.86 19.61 28.50
C THR A 903 -9.51 19.35 27.02
N PRO A 904 -10.46 19.53 26.08
CA PRO A 904 -10.22 19.40 24.64
C PRO A 904 -9.01 20.23 24.16
N THR A 905 -7.95 19.55 23.70
CA THR A 905 -6.79 20.19 23.08
C THR A 905 -6.89 20.05 21.58
N ARG A 906 -6.71 21.15 20.82
CA ARG A 906 -6.73 21.11 19.35
C ARG A 906 -5.52 20.34 18.84
N VAL A 907 -5.74 19.35 17.97
CA VAL A 907 -4.70 18.57 17.28
C VAL A 907 -3.90 19.50 16.36
N ARG A 908 -2.57 19.35 16.30
CA ARG A 908 -1.68 20.15 15.45
C ARG A 908 -1.92 19.83 13.98
N ASP A 909 -1.95 20.85 13.14
CA ASP A 909 -1.82 20.62 11.71
C ASP A 909 -0.36 20.26 11.37
N PRO A 910 -0.13 19.20 10.57
CA PRO A 910 1.21 18.69 10.28
C PRO A 910 2.06 19.60 9.39
N THR A 911 1.48 20.61 8.73
CA THR A 911 2.24 21.61 7.98
C THR A 911 2.91 22.66 8.88
N CYS A 912 2.47 22.78 10.14
CA CYS A 912 2.85 23.81 11.10
C CYS A 912 2.92 23.27 12.54
N PRO A 913 3.59 22.13 12.81
CA PRO A 913 3.44 21.35 14.05
C PRO A 913 3.95 22.03 15.33
N MET A 914 4.69 23.13 15.19
CA MET A 914 5.21 23.93 16.32
C MET A 914 4.29 25.10 16.69
N ASP A 915 3.30 25.45 15.85
CA ASP A 915 2.39 26.57 16.11
C ASP A 915 1.19 26.11 16.96
N ALA A 916 0.91 26.85 18.04
CA ALA A 916 -0.15 26.51 18.98
C ALA A 916 -1.57 26.77 18.44
N SER A 917 -1.72 27.70 17.49
CA SER A 917 -2.98 28.11 16.86
C SER A 917 -3.33 27.25 15.64
N CYS A 918 -2.30 26.79 14.93
CA CYS A 918 -2.39 26.00 13.71
C CYS A 918 -2.83 24.57 14.04
N GLY A 919 -3.99 24.17 13.53
CA GLY A 919 -4.67 22.96 13.97
C GLY A 919 -5.30 22.16 12.83
N PHE A 920 -5.30 20.85 12.98
CA PHE A 920 -5.73 19.91 11.95
C PHE A 920 -7.25 19.93 11.78
N LYS A 921 -7.72 19.88 10.52
CA LYS A 921 -9.15 19.79 10.17
C LYS A 921 -9.47 18.47 9.50
N ALA A 922 -10.61 17.90 9.87
CA ALA A 922 -11.07 16.61 9.37
C ALA A 922 -12.57 16.64 9.03
N VAL A 923 -12.99 15.74 8.15
CA VAL A 923 -14.41 15.43 7.90
C VAL A 923 -14.88 14.18 8.65
N GLN A 924 -13.94 13.34 9.09
CA GLN A 924 -14.20 12.18 9.96
C GLN A 924 -13.00 11.90 10.87
N VAL A 925 -13.25 11.47 12.11
CA VAL A 925 -12.26 10.93 13.05
C VAL A 925 -12.71 9.59 13.65
N SER A 926 -11.75 8.77 14.10
CA SER A 926 -11.98 7.54 14.85
C SER A 926 -10.86 7.33 15.88
N ALA A 927 -11.22 7.01 17.13
CA ALA A 927 -10.28 6.76 18.22
C ALA A 927 -10.02 5.25 18.40
N GLY A 928 -8.74 4.85 18.40
CA GLY A 928 -8.27 3.52 18.74
C GLY A 928 -7.85 3.40 20.20
N GLY A 929 -7.12 2.34 20.56
CA GLY A 929 -6.66 2.13 21.94
C GLY A 929 -5.73 3.25 22.41
N TRP A 930 -4.70 3.51 21.61
CA TRP A 930 -3.67 4.54 21.82
C TRP A 930 -3.25 5.25 20.52
N HIS A 931 -4.04 5.10 19.44
CA HIS A 931 -3.86 5.80 18.18
C HIS A 931 -5.19 6.37 17.69
N ALA A 932 -5.13 7.23 16.68
CA ALA A 932 -6.25 7.88 16.04
C ALA A 932 -6.15 7.71 14.52
N LEU A 933 -7.29 7.69 13.84
CA LEU A 933 -7.39 7.88 12.39
C LEU A 933 -8.30 9.06 12.07
N ALA A 934 -8.06 9.70 10.93
CA ALA A 934 -8.93 10.73 10.38
C ALA A 934 -8.96 10.75 8.85
N VAL A 935 -10.07 11.20 8.29
CA VAL A 935 -10.13 11.71 6.91
C VAL A 935 -10.00 13.23 6.99
N GLY A 936 -8.90 13.77 6.48
CA GLY A 936 -8.63 15.21 6.47
C GLY A 936 -9.60 15.97 5.57
N THR A 937 -9.71 17.30 5.74
CA THR A 937 -10.46 18.14 4.78
C THR A 937 -9.84 18.17 3.38
N ASP A 938 -8.62 17.64 3.24
CA ASP A 938 -7.92 17.40 1.96
C ASP A 938 -8.26 16.04 1.32
N GLY A 939 -9.17 15.25 1.92
CA GLY A 939 -9.59 13.93 1.46
C GLY A 939 -8.57 12.81 1.68
N LYS A 940 -7.45 13.09 2.35
CA LYS A 940 -6.39 12.10 2.63
C LYS A 940 -6.63 11.41 3.98
N THR A 941 -6.06 10.22 4.12
CA THR A 941 -6.11 9.44 5.37
C THR A 941 -4.92 9.80 6.24
N TRP A 942 -5.19 10.16 7.49
CA TRP A 942 -4.20 10.58 8.48
C TRP A 942 -4.28 9.69 9.73
N ALA A 943 -3.16 9.50 10.41
CA ALA A 943 -3.04 8.72 11.64
C ALA A 943 -2.12 9.40 12.66
N TRP A 944 -2.30 9.18 13.96
CA TRP A 944 -1.32 9.57 15.00
C TRP A 944 -1.50 8.76 16.29
N GLY A 945 -0.55 8.86 17.22
CA GLY A 945 -0.48 8.08 18.46
C GLY A 945 0.51 6.91 18.37
N GLN A 946 0.18 5.78 18.98
CA GLN A 946 1.05 4.60 19.03
C GLN A 946 1.27 3.96 17.65
N GLY A 947 2.52 3.62 17.33
CA GLY A 947 2.89 2.96 16.05
C GLY A 947 3.39 1.52 16.15
N GLN A 948 3.58 0.98 17.36
CA GLN A 948 4.38 -0.23 17.60
C GLN A 948 3.90 -1.54 16.92
N TYR A 949 2.65 -1.59 16.44
CA TYR A 949 2.08 -2.72 15.68
C TYR A 949 1.97 -2.43 14.18
N GLY A 950 2.42 -1.25 13.73
CA GLY A 950 2.25 -0.73 12.37
C GLY A 950 0.93 0.00 12.15
N GLN A 951 0.13 0.24 13.20
CA GLN A 951 -1.26 0.72 13.08
C GLN A 951 -1.42 2.16 12.56
N LEU A 952 -0.34 2.94 12.49
CA LEU A 952 -0.33 4.25 11.82
C LEU A 952 -0.24 4.14 10.29
N GLY A 953 0.21 3.00 9.75
CA GLY A 953 0.27 2.77 8.29
C GLY A 953 1.19 3.72 7.52
N ASN A 954 2.19 4.31 8.18
CA ASN A 954 3.04 5.41 7.70
C ASN A 954 4.49 4.99 7.36
N ASN A 955 4.69 3.72 7.02
CA ASN A 955 6.02 3.09 6.85
C ASN A 955 6.94 3.14 8.11
N SER A 956 6.39 3.31 9.31
CA SER A 956 7.13 3.25 10.57
C SER A 956 6.36 2.50 11.65
N ILE A 957 7.09 2.10 12.70
CA ILE A 957 6.55 1.58 13.97
C ILE A 957 6.73 2.57 15.14
N ASP A 958 7.25 3.76 14.87
CA ASP A 958 7.41 4.85 15.83
C ASP A 958 6.06 5.50 16.19
N ASN A 959 5.97 6.07 17.39
CA ASN A 959 4.79 6.81 17.81
C ASN A 959 4.81 8.23 17.23
N ALA A 960 3.70 8.66 16.60
CA ALA A 960 3.57 10.01 16.03
C ALA A 960 2.74 10.90 16.95
N CYS A 961 3.30 11.98 17.49
CA CYS A 961 2.56 12.94 18.34
C CYS A 961 1.89 14.09 17.57
N ILE A 962 1.86 13.98 16.23
CA ILE A 962 1.30 14.89 15.23
C ILE A 962 0.69 13.98 14.13
N PRO A 963 -0.39 14.37 13.42
CA PRO A 963 -0.90 13.63 12.26
C PRO A 963 0.19 13.30 11.22
N VAL A 964 0.27 12.04 10.83
CA VAL A 964 1.10 11.51 9.73
C VAL A 964 0.19 10.89 8.67
N LEU A 965 0.67 10.82 7.43
CA LEU A 965 -0.09 10.27 6.30
C LEU A 965 -0.07 8.74 6.32
N VAL A 966 -1.21 8.12 6.02
CA VAL A 966 -1.30 6.68 5.75
C VAL A 966 -0.88 6.42 4.31
N CYS A 967 0.07 5.50 4.14
CA CYS A 967 0.65 5.14 2.84
C CYS A 967 -0.37 4.52 1.89
N SER A 968 -0.22 4.82 0.60
CA SER A 968 -0.97 4.20 -0.49
C SER A 968 -0.62 2.71 -0.60
N PRO A 969 -1.61 1.81 -0.81
CA PRO A 969 -1.36 0.40 -1.08
C PRO A 969 -0.64 0.14 -2.42
N TRP A 970 -0.48 1.18 -3.26
CA TRP A 970 0.29 1.15 -4.50
C TRP A 970 1.73 1.67 -4.36
N GLY A 971 2.22 1.88 -3.12
CA GLY A 971 3.57 2.36 -2.81
C GLY A 971 3.82 3.85 -3.12
N ASN A 972 3.13 4.38 -4.13
CA ASN A 972 3.21 5.76 -4.57
C ASN A 972 2.02 6.56 -4.01
N GLY A 973 2.30 7.57 -3.17
CA GLY A 973 1.30 8.47 -2.60
C GLY A 973 0.62 7.97 -1.33
N ASN A 974 -0.58 8.48 -1.06
CA ASN A 974 -1.31 8.33 0.21
C ASN A 974 -2.67 7.66 0.00
N LEU A 975 -3.22 7.03 1.03
CA LEU A 975 -4.58 6.48 0.97
C LEU A 975 -5.64 7.60 1.06
N ASN A 976 -6.64 7.57 0.17
CA ASN A 976 -7.80 8.48 0.21
C ASN A 976 -9.06 7.70 0.64
N ALA A 977 -9.41 7.78 1.91
CA ALA A 977 -10.52 7.05 2.51
C ALA A 977 -11.82 7.86 2.56
N THR A 978 -12.95 7.18 2.44
CA THR A 978 -14.31 7.71 2.69
C THR A 978 -14.87 7.26 4.05
N GLN A 979 -14.36 6.16 4.61
CA GLN A 979 -14.52 5.77 6.00
C GLN A 979 -13.16 5.37 6.59
N VAL A 980 -12.87 5.77 7.83
CA VAL A 980 -11.77 5.24 8.67
C VAL A 980 -12.33 4.66 9.97
N ILE A 981 -11.71 3.58 10.47
CA ILE A 981 -12.03 2.95 11.77
C ILE A 981 -10.71 2.52 12.44
N ALA A 982 -10.47 3.01 13.65
CA ALA A 982 -9.36 2.60 14.50
C ALA A 982 -9.85 1.56 15.52
N GLY A 983 -9.36 0.32 15.41
CA GLY A 983 -9.48 -0.68 16.47
C GLY A 983 -8.50 -0.39 17.61
N PRO A 984 -8.37 -1.27 18.62
CA PRO A 984 -7.44 -1.05 19.73
C PRO A 984 -5.95 -1.04 19.32
N ASN A 985 -5.53 -1.88 18.36
CA ASN A 985 -4.13 -2.03 17.90
C ASN A 985 -4.00 -2.10 16.36
N ASP A 986 -5.07 -1.80 15.67
CA ASP A 986 -5.33 -2.11 14.27
C ASP A 986 -6.20 -1.01 13.64
N SER A 987 -6.20 -0.95 12.31
CA SER A 987 -6.67 0.20 11.56
C SER A 987 -7.29 -0.23 10.25
N PHE A 988 -8.41 0.39 9.89
CA PHE A 988 -9.19 0.08 8.71
C PHE A 988 -9.62 1.33 7.96
N ALA A 989 -9.79 1.19 6.65
CA ALA A 989 -10.39 2.21 5.81
C ALA A 989 -11.24 1.62 4.69
N ILE A 990 -12.19 2.39 4.17
CA ILE A 990 -12.90 2.12 2.92
C ILE A 990 -12.58 3.25 1.94
N ASP A 991 -12.05 2.94 0.76
CA ASP A 991 -11.76 3.93 -0.27
C ASP A 991 -12.99 4.40 -1.07
N SER A 992 -12.82 5.33 -2.00
CA SER A 992 -13.90 5.83 -2.87
C SER A 992 -14.42 4.82 -3.90
N ALA A 993 -13.76 3.66 -4.05
CA ALA A 993 -14.22 2.54 -4.86
C ALA A 993 -14.93 1.45 -4.03
N GLY A 994 -15.11 1.66 -2.71
CA GLY A 994 -15.72 0.70 -1.81
C GLY A 994 -14.82 -0.51 -1.49
N THR A 995 -13.51 -0.41 -1.67
CA THR A 995 -12.57 -1.44 -1.19
C THR A 995 -12.27 -1.21 0.29
N ALA A 996 -12.44 -2.26 1.10
CA ALA A 996 -11.98 -2.29 2.49
C ALA A 996 -10.49 -2.66 2.56
N TRP A 997 -9.75 -1.90 3.36
CA TRP A 997 -8.32 -1.97 3.59
C TRP A 997 -8.03 -2.10 5.09
N ALA A 998 -7.03 -2.89 5.49
CA ALA A 998 -6.65 -3.12 6.89
C ALA A 998 -5.13 -3.04 7.12
N TRP A 999 -4.69 -2.63 8.32
CA TRP A 999 -3.27 -2.66 8.73
C TRP A 999 -3.13 -2.66 10.26
N GLY A 1000 -1.95 -3.06 10.77
CA GLY A 1000 -1.65 -3.14 12.21
C GLY A 1000 -1.53 -4.57 12.74
N TRP A 1001 -2.07 -4.81 13.94
CA TRP A 1001 -1.99 -6.08 14.67
C TRP A 1001 -2.89 -7.19 14.06
N ASN A 1002 -2.35 -8.38 13.78
CA ASN A 1002 -3.07 -9.47 13.05
C ASN A 1002 -2.92 -10.88 13.66
N TRP A 1003 -2.58 -11.00 14.94
CA TRP A 1003 -2.29 -12.32 15.56
C TRP A 1003 -3.51 -13.26 15.62
N HIS A 1004 -4.72 -12.72 15.64
CA HIS A 1004 -5.99 -13.47 15.71
C HIS A 1004 -6.67 -13.54 14.32
N GLY A 1005 -6.06 -12.90 13.31
CA GLY A 1005 -6.57 -12.80 11.94
C GLY A 1005 -7.54 -11.62 11.71
N GLN A 1006 -7.58 -10.64 12.63
CA GLN A 1006 -8.52 -9.50 12.60
C GLN A 1006 -8.39 -8.57 11.39
N LEU A 1007 -7.29 -8.62 10.63
CA LEU A 1007 -7.18 -7.87 9.36
C LEU A 1007 -7.88 -8.59 8.19
N GLY A 1008 -8.23 -9.88 8.31
CA GLY A 1008 -9.04 -10.61 7.34
C GLY A 1008 -8.33 -11.02 6.05
N ASP A 1009 -7.00 -10.91 6.00
CA ASP A 1009 -6.16 -11.12 4.80
C ASP A 1009 -5.79 -12.59 4.52
N GLY A 1010 -6.46 -13.52 5.21
CA GLY A 1010 -6.17 -14.95 5.23
C GLY A 1010 -5.05 -15.36 6.19
N LYS A 1011 -4.22 -14.42 6.68
CA LYS A 1011 -3.01 -14.73 7.46
C LYS A 1011 -3.22 -14.51 8.95
N LYS A 1012 -2.23 -14.99 9.73
CA LYS A 1012 -2.04 -14.69 11.16
C LYS A 1012 -0.57 -14.35 11.38
N THR A 1013 -0.12 -13.33 10.68
CA THR A 1013 1.23 -12.76 10.86
C THR A 1013 1.27 -11.89 12.11
N GLY A 1014 2.45 -11.76 12.71
CA GLY A 1014 2.68 -10.75 13.74
C GLY A 1014 2.67 -9.32 13.18
N ASN A 1015 3.19 -8.38 13.97
CA ASN A 1015 3.32 -6.96 13.62
C ASN A 1015 3.84 -6.79 12.18
N SER A 1016 3.12 -6.05 11.34
CA SER A 1016 3.53 -5.82 9.95
C SER A 1016 4.16 -4.43 9.80
N PRO A 1017 5.50 -4.30 9.78
CA PRO A 1017 6.15 -3.03 9.46
C PRO A 1017 5.99 -2.65 7.99
N ASN A 1018 5.65 -3.60 7.11
CA ASN A 1018 5.62 -3.42 5.66
C ASN A 1018 4.32 -2.76 5.16
N CYS A 1019 4.08 -1.53 5.60
CA CYS A 1019 3.63 -0.35 4.83
C CYS A 1019 2.33 -0.37 3.97
N VAL A 1020 1.81 -1.52 3.53
CA VAL A 1020 0.67 -1.60 2.60
C VAL A 1020 -0.60 -2.01 3.36
N PRO A 1021 -1.65 -1.16 3.35
CA PRO A 1021 -2.99 -1.58 3.71
C PRO A 1021 -3.40 -2.80 2.89
N VAL A 1022 -3.77 -3.90 3.53
CA VAL A 1022 -4.15 -5.15 2.84
C VAL A 1022 -5.62 -5.10 2.43
N LYS A 1023 -5.89 -5.43 1.17
CA LYS A 1023 -7.26 -5.50 0.62
C LYS A 1023 -8.00 -6.70 1.21
N ILE A 1024 -9.12 -6.45 1.87
CA ILE A 1024 -9.95 -7.49 2.50
C ILE A 1024 -11.06 -7.95 1.56
N LEU A 1025 -11.99 -7.03 1.25
CA LEU A 1025 -13.25 -7.27 0.55
C LEU A 1025 -13.83 -5.94 0.05
N SER A 1026 -14.96 -5.95 -0.65
CA SER A 1026 -15.71 -4.72 -0.98
C SER A 1026 -16.79 -4.47 0.07
N ALA A 1027 -16.77 -3.30 0.71
CA ALA A 1027 -17.60 -2.95 1.85
C ALA A 1027 -18.28 -1.59 1.68
N VAL A 1028 -19.39 -1.41 2.40
CA VAL A 1028 -20.09 -0.11 2.55
C VAL A 1028 -20.19 0.34 4.02
N HIS A 1029 -19.74 -0.51 4.94
CA HIS A 1029 -19.55 -0.23 6.36
C HIS A 1029 -18.56 -1.25 6.94
N ILE A 1030 -17.71 -0.82 7.88
CA ILE A 1030 -16.81 -1.69 8.66
C ILE A 1030 -16.82 -1.26 10.14
N SER A 1031 -16.60 -2.21 11.05
CA SER A 1031 -16.41 -1.98 12.49
C SER A 1031 -15.37 -2.95 13.05
N ALA A 1032 -14.43 -2.43 13.84
CA ALA A 1032 -13.36 -3.20 14.48
C ALA A 1032 -13.58 -3.27 15.99
N GLY A 1033 -13.51 -4.48 16.54
CA GLY A 1033 -13.43 -4.74 17.96
C GLY A 1033 -11.97 -4.92 18.39
N TYR A 1034 -11.75 -5.59 19.52
CA TYR A 1034 -10.38 -5.84 20.02
C TYR A 1034 -9.64 -6.97 19.29
N GLU A 1035 -10.35 -8.04 18.93
CA GLU A 1035 -9.78 -9.20 18.22
C GLU A 1035 -10.64 -9.68 17.05
N HIS A 1036 -11.80 -9.05 16.82
CA HIS A 1036 -12.73 -9.41 15.75
C HIS A 1036 -13.25 -8.18 15.03
N THR A 1037 -13.52 -8.35 13.74
CA THR A 1037 -13.89 -7.29 12.82
C THR A 1037 -15.13 -7.71 12.04
N MET A 1038 -15.98 -6.75 11.69
CA MET A 1038 -17.18 -6.96 10.90
C MET A 1038 -17.29 -5.96 9.76
N ALA A 1039 -17.87 -6.37 8.64
CA ALA A 1039 -18.23 -5.48 7.54
C ALA A 1039 -19.59 -5.83 6.91
N ILE A 1040 -20.18 -4.85 6.24
CA ILE A 1040 -21.38 -5.02 5.40
C ILE A 1040 -20.97 -4.87 3.94
N GLY A 1041 -21.28 -5.86 3.10
CA GLY A 1041 -21.01 -5.86 1.67
C GLY A 1041 -21.97 -4.97 0.86
N PRO A 1042 -21.66 -4.70 -0.43
CA PRO A 1042 -22.53 -3.93 -1.34
C PRO A 1042 -23.85 -4.65 -1.70
N ASP A 1043 -23.98 -5.93 -1.33
CA ASP A 1043 -25.20 -6.74 -1.36
C ASP A 1043 -26.06 -6.60 -0.11
N GLY A 1044 -25.57 -5.90 0.93
CA GLY A 1044 -26.20 -5.78 2.23
C GLY A 1044 -25.99 -6.98 3.16
N ASP A 1045 -25.14 -7.94 2.81
CA ASP A 1045 -24.82 -9.07 3.68
C ASP A 1045 -23.64 -8.77 4.62
N ALA A 1046 -23.77 -9.23 5.87
CA ALA A 1046 -22.76 -9.03 6.90
C ALA A 1046 -21.74 -10.18 6.95
N GLN A 1047 -20.47 -9.81 7.04
CA GLN A 1047 -19.31 -10.70 7.17
C GLN A 1047 -18.58 -10.37 8.47
N ALA A 1048 -17.97 -11.37 9.10
CA ALA A 1048 -17.16 -11.21 10.32
C ALA A 1048 -15.89 -12.08 10.26
N TRP A 1049 -14.82 -11.67 10.94
CA TRP A 1049 -13.56 -12.43 11.05
C TRP A 1049 -12.74 -12.00 12.29
N GLY A 1050 -11.63 -12.67 12.55
CA GLY A 1050 -10.84 -12.56 13.79
C GLY A 1050 -11.24 -13.62 14.81
N ASP A 1051 -11.21 -13.30 16.11
CA ASP A 1051 -11.54 -14.26 17.16
C ASP A 1051 -13.02 -14.67 17.19
N ASN A 1052 -13.28 -15.91 17.64
CA ASN A 1052 -14.62 -16.45 17.81
C ASN A 1052 -14.82 -17.32 19.08
N ILE A 1053 -13.98 -17.21 20.10
CA ILE A 1053 -14.06 -18.03 21.34
C ILE A 1053 -15.42 -17.85 22.04
N PHE A 1054 -16.06 -16.69 21.88
CA PHE A 1054 -17.37 -16.37 22.46
C PHE A 1054 -18.52 -16.40 21.44
N GLY A 1055 -18.25 -16.78 20.18
CA GLY A 1055 -19.26 -16.77 19.11
C GLY A 1055 -19.52 -15.36 18.54
N GLN A 1056 -18.63 -14.40 18.76
CA GLN A 1056 -18.78 -13.00 18.36
C GLN A 1056 -18.79 -12.76 16.83
N LEU A 1057 -18.43 -13.77 16.02
CA LEU A 1057 -18.61 -13.74 14.56
C LEU A 1057 -20.04 -14.10 14.11
N GLY A 1058 -20.90 -14.61 15.01
CA GLY A 1058 -22.32 -14.84 14.71
C GLY A 1058 -22.61 -15.96 13.71
N ASN A 1059 -21.73 -16.96 13.65
CA ASN A 1059 -21.71 -18.03 12.63
C ASN A 1059 -22.12 -19.42 13.15
N ASP A 1060 -22.85 -19.46 14.28
CA ASP A 1060 -23.37 -20.63 15.02
C ASP A 1060 -22.49 -21.91 15.06
N GLY A 1061 -21.57 -21.92 16.02
CA GLY A 1061 -20.94 -23.15 16.52
C GLY A 1061 -19.48 -23.37 16.14
N ILE A 1062 -18.93 -22.57 15.21
CA ILE A 1062 -17.52 -22.64 14.82
C ILE A 1062 -16.67 -21.78 15.78
N PHE A 1063 -16.39 -22.28 16.98
CA PHE A 1063 -15.57 -21.59 18.00
C PHE A 1063 -14.09 -21.32 17.60
N SER A 1064 -13.68 -21.63 16.37
CA SER A 1064 -12.34 -21.29 15.86
C SER A 1064 -12.32 -19.90 15.23
N GLN A 1065 -11.42 -19.05 15.73
CA GLN A 1065 -10.96 -17.81 15.09
C GLN A 1065 -10.64 -17.95 13.58
N THR A 1066 -11.21 -17.07 12.73
CA THR A 1066 -11.05 -17.11 11.26
C THR A 1066 -10.23 -15.93 10.74
N SER A 1067 -9.16 -16.19 10.00
CA SER A 1067 -8.36 -15.13 9.34
C SER A 1067 -8.93 -14.65 8.01
N THR A 1068 -10.08 -15.16 7.60
CA THR A 1068 -10.84 -14.72 6.42
C THR A 1068 -12.26 -14.32 6.82
N PRO A 1069 -12.89 -13.36 6.12
CA PRO A 1069 -14.32 -13.05 6.24
C PRO A 1069 -15.18 -14.30 6.11
N VAL A 1070 -16.10 -14.50 7.07
CA VAL A 1070 -17.14 -15.54 7.03
C VAL A 1070 -18.53 -14.92 7.26
N PRO A 1071 -19.61 -15.48 6.68
CA PRO A 1071 -20.94 -14.89 6.79
C PRO A 1071 -21.47 -14.90 8.22
N VAL A 1072 -22.05 -13.78 8.65
CA VAL A 1072 -22.92 -13.74 9.84
C VAL A 1072 -24.22 -14.46 9.48
N LEU A 1073 -24.65 -15.43 10.30
CA LEU A 1073 -25.84 -16.25 10.04
C LEU A 1073 -27.12 -15.55 10.50
N PHE A 1074 -27.39 -14.38 9.92
CA PHE A 1074 -28.62 -13.62 10.11
C PHE A 1074 -29.57 -13.79 8.92
N ASN A 1075 -30.81 -14.23 9.17
CA ASN A 1075 -31.89 -14.40 8.18
C ASN A 1075 -31.52 -15.18 6.90
N LYS A 1076 -30.46 -15.99 6.94
CA LYS A 1076 -30.00 -16.80 5.80
C LYS A 1076 -31.04 -17.86 5.44
N ARG A 1077 -31.18 -18.23 4.17
CA ARG A 1077 -32.20 -19.20 3.74
C ARG A 1077 -31.77 -20.63 4.05
N PRO A 1078 -32.63 -21.47 4.67
CA PRO A 1078 -32.35 -22.90 4.85
C PRO A 1078 -32.25 -23.64 3.51
N VAL A 1079 -31.15 -24.36 3.30
CA VAL A 1079 -30.97 -25.28 2.16
C VAL A 1079 -31.07 -26.72 2.67
N ILE A 1080 -32.10 -27.46 2.23
CA ILE A 1080 -32.37 -28.83 2.66
C ILE A 1080 -31.33 -29.77 2.04
N THR A 1081 -30.55 -30.48 2.86
CA THR A 1081 -29.49 -31.39 2.41
C THR A 1081 -29.84 -32.87 2.53
N ARG A 1082 -30.69 -33.25 3.50
CA ARG A 1082 -31.20 -34.62 3.66
C ARG A 1082 -32.49 -34.61 4.48
N VAL A 1083 -33.40 -35.55 4.19
CA VAL A 1083 -34.61 -35.79 4.98
C VAL A 1083 -34.65 -37.25 5.42
N ARG A 1084 -35.11 -37.51 6.64
CA ARG A 1084 -35.20 -38.84 7.26
C ARG A 1084 -36.55 -39.00 7.95
N PHE A 1085 -37.16 -40.18 7.82
CA PHE A 1085 -38.39 -40.58 8.50
C PHE A 1085 -37.97 -41.58 9.61
N ASP A 1086 -38.02 -41.13 10.86
CA ASP A 1086 -37.26 -41.64 12.01
C ASP A 1086 -35.78 -41.91 11.65
N ARG A 1087 -35.41 -43.18 11.44
CA ARG A 1087 -34.04 -43.60 11.09
C ARG A 1087 -33.85 -43.86 9.59
N SER A 1088 -34.93 -43.92 8.81
CA SER A 1088 -34.91 -44.28 7.39
C SER A 1088 -34.69 -43.03 6.52
N PRO A 1089 -33.68 -43.00 5.63
CA PRO A 1089 -33.49 -41.88 4.71
C PRO A 1089 -34.60 -41.83 3.66
N ALA A 1090 -35.04 -40.62 3.34
CA ALA A 1090 -35.87 -40.36 2.16
C ALA A 1090 -35.01 -40.42 0.88
N THR A 1091 -35.63 -40.70 -0.26
CA THR A 1091 -34.96 -40.78 -1.57
C THR A 1091 -35.37 -39.63 -2.49
N SER A 1092 -34.69 -39.50 -3.64
CA SER A 1092 -35.04 -38.56 -4.72
C SER A 1092 -35.15 -37.08 -4.30
N LEU A 1093 -34.36 -36.64 -3.31
CA LEU A 1093 -34.35 -35.26 -2.85
C LEU A 1093 -34.02 -34.29 -4.00
N THR A 1094 -34.99 -33.43 -4.30
CA THR A 1094 -34.94 -32.49 -5.43
C THR A 1094 -35.38 -31.11 -4.92
N ILE A 1095 -34.55 -30.08 -5.10
CA ILE A 1095 -34.96 -28.71 -4.79
C ILE A 1095 -35.97 -28.24 -5.84
N ASN A 1096 -37.07 -27.63 -5.39
CA ASN A 1096 -38.16 -27.21 -6.25
C ASN A 1096 -37.86 -25.88 -6.94
N SER A 1097 -38.68 -25.51 -7.93
CA SER A 1097 -38.51 -24.28 -8.73
C SER A 1097 -38.73 -22.97 -7.96
N ASP A 1098 -39.19 -23.03 -6.70
CA ASP A 1098 -39.22 -21.89 -5.78
C ASP A 1098 -37.82 -21.58 -5.18
N GLY A 1099 -36.87 -22.51 -5.29
CA GLY A 1099 -35.50 -22.35 -4.78
C GLY A 1099 -35.37 -22.45 -3.26
N HIS A 1100 -36.40 -22.89 -2.54
CA HIS A 1100 -36.35 -23.05 -1.07
C HIS A 1100 -37.00 -24.33 -0.54
N SER A 1101 -38.08 -24.84 -1.15
CA SER A 1101 -38.65 -26.13 -0.75
C SER A 1101 -37.98 -27.30 -1.48
N ALA A 1102 -38.00 -28.49 -0.89
CA ALA A 1102 -37.49 -29.71 -1.48
C ALA A 1102 -38.57 -30.79 -1.55
N THR A 1103 -38.67 -31.49 -2.66
CA THR A 1103 -39.49 -32.70 -2.80
C THR A 1103 -38.62 -33.93 -2.51
N VAL A 1104 -39.14 -34.85 -1.70
CA VAL A 1104 -38.51 -36.13 -1.37
C VAL A 1104 -39.51 -37.28 -1.55
N VAL A 1105 -39.02 -38.51 -1.68
CA VAL A 1105 -39.85 -39.72 -1.72
C VAL A 1105 -39.71 -40.49 -0.42
N THR A 1106 -40.85 -40.87 0.17
CA THR A 1106 -40.88 -41.53 1.48
C THR A 1106 -40.37 -42.97 1.43
N PRO A 1107 -39.59 -43.42 2.44
CA PRO A 1107 -39.23 -44.82 2.59
C PRO A 1107 -40.45 -45.65 3.06
N ALA A 1108 -40.36 -46.97 2.97
CA ALA A 1108 -41.34 -47.86 3.62
C ALA A 1108 -41.16 -47.85 5.15
N HIS A 1109 -42.25 -47.92 5.90
CA HIS A 1109 -42.26 -47.90 7.36
C HIS A 1109 -43.48 -48.64 7.94
N GLN A 1110 -43.41 -49.02 9.22
CA GLN A 1110 -44.60 -49.53 9.92
C GLN A 1110 -45.63 -48.41 10.13
N PRO A 1111 -46.95 -48.72 10.15
CA PRO A 1111 -47.99 -47.73 10.40
C PRO A 1111 -47.83 -47.02 11.75
N GLY A 1112 -48.10 -45.72 11.76
CA GLY A 1112 -47.96 -44.85 12.92
C GLY A 1112 -47.43 -43.47 12.57
N MET A 1113 -47.37 -42.59 13.57
CA MET A 1113 -46.68 -41.30 13.47
C MET A 1113 -45.17 -41.53 13.60
N VAL A 1114 -44.39 -40.93 12.70
CA VAL A 1114 -42.92 -40.88 12.77
C VAL A 1114 -42.44 -39.43 12.87
N THR A 1115 -41.24 -39.24 13.43
CA THR A 1115 -40.55 -37.95 13.42
C THR A 1115 -39.89 -37.75 12.07
N VAL A 1116 -40.04 -36.58 11.45
CA VAL A 1116 -39.33 -36.23 10.22
C VAL A 1116 -38.14 -35.36 10.58
N THR A 1117 -36.93 -35.89 10.41
CA THR A 1117 -35.69 -35.17 10.66
C THR A 1117 -35.17 -34.54 9.37
N VAL A 1118 -34.97 -33.22 9.36
CA VAL A 1118 -34.45 -32.46 8.22
C VAL A 1118 -33.05 -31.94 8.53
N ASP A 1119 -32.06 -32.43 7.80
CA ASP A 1119 -30.68 -31.93 7.85
C ASP A 1119 -30.52 -30.79 6.83
N TYR A 1120 -30.17 -29.58 7.29
CA TYR A 1120 -30.06 -28.39 6.43
C TYR A 1120 -28.80 -27.56 6.69
N THR A 1121 -28.51 -26.64 5.78
CA THR A 1121 -27.41 -25.67 5.88
C THR A 1121 -27.93 -24.23 5.78
N LEU A 1122 -27.15 -23.28 6.30
CA LEU A 1122 -27.27 -21.84 6.09
C LEU A 1122 -25.93 -21.35 5.51
N GLU A 1123 -25.91 -20.80 4.30
CA GLU A 1123 -24.67 -20.43 3.58
C GLU A 1123 -23.61 -21.56 3.59
N ASN A 1124 -24.06 -22.80 3.40
CA ASN A 1124 -23.28 -24.06 3.50
C ASN A 1124 -22.85 -24.48 4.92
N VAL A 1125 -23.04 -23.66 5.96
CA VAL A 1125 -22.81 -24.05 7.36
C VAL A 1125 -23.91 -25.01 7.81
N ARG A 1126 -23.56 -26.26 8.15
CA ARG A 1126 -24.51 -27.27 8.66
C ARG A 1126 -25.10 -26.81 9.99
N GLN A 1127 -26.44 -26.85 10.08
CA GLN A 1127 -27.20 -26.56 11.29
C GLN A 1127 -27.48 -27.82 12.10
N MET A 1128 -28.00 -27.64 13.32
CA MET A 1128 -28.66 -28.75 14.03
C MET A 1128 -29.88 -29.21 13.22
N PRO A 1129 -30.11 -30.53 13.05
CA PRO A 1129 -31.24 -31.01 12.27
C PRO A 1129 -32.58 -30.58 12.90
N ASP A 1130 -33.52 -30.13 12.07
CA ASP A 1130 -34.88 -29.90 12.53
C ASP A 1130 -35.60 -31.23 12.76
N THR A 1131 -36.38 -31.32 13.83
CA THR A 1131 -37.25 -32.46 14.16
C THR A 1131 -38.66 -32.00 14.57
N SER A 1132 -39.10 -30.83 14.08
CA SER A 1132 -40.43 -30.27 14.35
C SER A 1132 -41.52 -30.97 13.52
N LEU A 1133 -41.14 -31.50 12.36
CA LEU A 1133 -42.03 -32.18 11.44
C LEU A 1133 -42.35 -33.62 11.88
N SER A 1134 -43.55 -34.09 11.53
CA SER A 1134 -44.01 -35.46 11.72
C SER A 1134 -44.79 -35.94 10.51
N TYR A 1135 -44.90 -37.26 10.33
CA TYR A 1135 -45.60 -37.86 9.19
C TYR A 1135 -46.35 -39.14 9.61
N LEU A 1136 -47.56 -39.34 9.07
CA LEU A 1136 -48.40 -40.50 9.38
C LEU A 1136 -48.30 -41.58 8.29
N TYR A 1137 -47.72 -42.73 8.65
CA TYR A 1137 -47.79 -43.94 7.84
C TYR A 1137 -49.10 -44.68 8.08
N LEU A 1138 -49.84 -44.91 7.00
CA LEU A 1138 -51.17 -45.51 7.00
C LEU A 1138 -51.12 -47.02 6.64
N PRO A 1139 -51.92 -47.89 7.30
CA PRO A 1139 -52.02 -49.30 6.95
C PRO A 1139 -52.52 -49.55 5.52
N ALA A 1140 -52.11 -50.67 4.92
CA ALA A 1140 -52.65 -51.09 3.63
C ALA A 1140 -54.19 -51.25 3.68
N GLY A 1141 -54.89 -50.60 2.76
CA GLY A 1141 -56.35 -50.62 2.65
C GLY A 1141 -57.04 -49.27 2.90
N THR A 1142 -56.36 -48.27 3.46
CA THR A 1142 -56.97 -46.96 3.76
C THR A 1142 -56.83 -45.90 2.65
N LEU A 1143 -55.99 -46.14 1.64
CA LEU A 1143 -55.76 -45.20 0.53
C LEU A 1143 -56.48 -45.67 -0.74
N LEU A 1144 -57.70 -45.15 -0.96
CA LEU A 1144 -58.38 -45.21 -2.26
C LEU A 1144 -57.83 -44.09 -3.18
N PRO A 1145 -57.54 -44.37 -4.46
CA PRO A 1145 -56.94 -43.40 -5.36
C PRO A 1145 -57.97 -42.42 -5.93
N ASN A 1146 -57.96 -41.17 -5.45
CA ASN A 1146 -58.62 -40.06 -6.15
C ASN A 1146 -57.81 -39.67 -7.39
N ALA A 1147 -58.06 -40.35 -8.51
CA ALA A 1147 -57.48 -40.01 -9.81
C ALA A 1147 -58.22 -38.82 -10.44
N GLY A 1148 -57.49 -37.72 -10.69
CA GLY A 1148 -57.98 -36.52 -11.36
C GLY A 1148 -57.04 -36.09 -12.49
N GLY A 1149 -57.15 -36.73 -13.65
CA GLY A 1149 -56.32 -36.48 -14.83
C GLY A 1149 -56.61 -37.52 -15.91
N ALA A 1150 -56.95 -37.10 -17.12
CA ALA A 1150 -57.66 -37.94 -18.07
C ALA A 1150 -56.78 -38.58 -19.17
N GLY A 1151 -57.19 -39.78 -19.62
CA GLY A 1151 -57.04 -40.21 -21.02
C GLY A 1151 -56.01 -41.29 -21.33
N MET A 1152 -56.42 -42.56 -21.29
CA MET A 1152 -56.82 -43.32 -22.50
C MET A 1152 -57.35 -44.72 -22.12
N MET A 1153 -57.97 -45.43 -23.07
CA MET A 1153 -58.74 -46.65 -22.86
C MET A 1153 -58.37 -47.73 -23.89
N LEU A 1154 -58.78 -48.99 -23.66
CA LEU A 1154 -58.46 -50.23 -24.42
C LEU A 1154 -57.03 -50.76 -24.16
N THR A 1155 -56.76 -52.07 -24.21
CA THR A 1155 -57.51 -53.16 -24.87
C THR A 1155 -57.88 -54.38 -24.01
N LEU A 1156 -59.13 -54.82 -24.20
CA LEU A 1156 -59.58 -56.23 -24.33
C LEU A 1156 -59.32 -57.22 -23.19
N LEU A 1157 -60.37 -57.41 -22.39
CA LEU A 1157 -60.75 -58.72 -21.86
C LEU A 1157 -61.97 -59.19 -22.68
N THR A 1158 -61.90 -60.34 -23.35
CA THR A 1158 -63.03 -60.93 -24.10
C THR A 1158 -63.26 -62.37 -23.68
N GLY A 1159 -64.43 -62.65 -23.09
CA GLY A 1159 -64.82 -63.99 -22.67
C GLY A 1159 -66.34 -64.11 -22.49
N VAL A 1160 -66.96 -64.89 -23.37
CA VAL A 1160 -68.38 -65.30 -23.42
C VAL A 1160 -69.38 -64.30 -24.07
N VAL A 1161 -70.26 -64.87 -24.90
CA VAL A 1161 -71.33 -64.21 -25.66
C VAL A 1161 -72.63 -65.02 -25.50
N ALA A 1162 -73.74 -64.34 -25.17
CA ALA A 1162 -75.13 -64.79 -25.28
C ALA A 1162 -76.05 -63.58 -25.01
N MET A 1163 -77.19 -63.34 -25.68
CA MET A 1163 -77.76 -63.93 -26.90
C MET A 1163 -78.80 -62.94 -27.49
N CYS A 1164 -79.13 -63.06 -28.79
CA CYS A 1164 -80.26 -62.39 -29.47
C CYS A 1164 -80.23 -60.84 -29.62
N GLY A 1165 -80.84 -60.22 -30.64
CA GLY A 1165 -81.38 -60.83 -31.87
C GLY A 1165 -82.22 -59.91 -32.77
N ILE A 1166 -81.62 -59.43 -33.88
CA ILE A 1166 -82.25 -59.11 -35.20
C ILE A 1166 -83.14 -57.83 -35.29
N ALA A 1167 -83.10 -57.20 -36.49
CA ALA A 1167 -83.99 -56.14 -37.03
C ALA A 1167 -83.91 -54.73 -36.36
N ALA A 1168 -83.54 -53.63 -37.05
CA ALA A 1168 -84.10 -52.96 -38.25
C ALA A 1168 -85.10 -51.83 -37.88
N GLN A 1169 -85.28 -50.70 -38.60
CA GLN A 1169 -84.51 -50.06 -39.69
C GLN A 1169 -85.08 -48.65 -40.00
N ARG A 1170 -84.21 -47.63 -40.20
CA ARG A 1170 -84.45 -46.33 -40.89
C ARG A 1170 -85.40 -45.24 -40.28
N HIS A 1171 -84.99 -44.00 -40.59
CA HIS A 1171 -85.78 -42.80 -40.98
C HIS A 1171 -86.33 -41.77 -39.96
N HIS A 1172 -85.64 -40.61 -39.98
CA HIS A 1172 -86.14 -39.24 -40.31
C HIS A 1172 -86.85 -38.31 -39.28
N ARG A 1173 -86.49 -37.02 -39.43
CA ARG A 1173 -87.11 -35.76 -38.92
C ARG A 1173 -86.92 -35.50 -37.42
N GLN A 1174 -86.59 -34.29 -36.94
CA GLN A 1174 -86.91 -32.86 -37.27
C GLN A 1174 -88.27 -32.34 -36.77
N SER A 1175 -88.23 -31.72 -35.58
CA SER A 1175 -88.93 -30.48 -35.15
C SER A 1175 -88.22 -29.99 -33.87
N ARG A 1176 -87.97 -28.69 -33.55
CA ARG A 1176 -88.83 -27.48 -33.50
C ARG A 1176 -90.00 -27.64 -32.49
N GLN A 1177 -90.40 -26.65 -31.68
CA GLN A 1177 -90.06 -25.21 -31.54
C GLN A 1177 -90.54 -24.74 -30.11
N LEU A 1178 -90.24 -23.60 -29.49
CA LEU A 1178 -89.50 -22.34 -29.78
C LEU A 1178 -88.31 -22.18 -28.76
N ASP A 1179 -87.77 -21.05 -28.26
CA ASP A 1179 -87.86 -19.56 -28.38
C ASP A 1179 -86.42 -18.98 -28.13
N THR A 1180 -85.92 -17.85 -28.66
CA THR A 1180 -86.13 -16.38 -28.45
C THR A 1180 -85.82 -15.83 -27.04
N SER A 1181 -85.15 -14.67 -26.85
CA SER A 1181 -84.68 -13.62 -27.78
C SER A 1181 -83.35 -12.93 -27.36
N LEU A 1182 -82.78 -12.16 -28.30
CA LEU A 1182 -81.69 -11.15 -28.29
C LEU A 1182 -81.39 -10.40 -26.97
N GLU A 1183 -80.20 -9.77 -26.80
CA GLU A 1183 -79.09 -9.48 -27.74
C GLU A 1183 -77.78 -10.21 -27.41
#